data_AF-A0A7C7VTJ2-F1
#
_entry.id   AF-A0A7C7VTJ2-F1
#
_cell.length_a   1.000
_cell.length_b   1.000
_cell.length_c   1.000
_cell.angle_alpha   90.00
_cell.angle_beta   90.00
_cell.angle_gamma   90.00
#
_symmetry.space_group_name_H-M   'P 1'
#
loop_
_entity.id
_entity.type
_entity.pdbx_description
1 polymer ?
#
loop_
_entity_poly.entity_id
_entity_poly.type
_entity_poly.pdbx_seq_one_letter_code
_entity_poly.pdbx_strand_id
1 'polypeptide(L)'
;MSTGVGILAGDGPVRPNDLEAARQAGIEAVKLRAWGNPVTDLNAYRGVGVHRFLVQILSPRPGVAPTTSEDFVIECAPVVAEFLKAGVTDFEIHGEPNTHERGYGVSWEDPTAFAEWFLAVAQGLRAEFGPPLRVGFPGLALIEPTPPGITPAVSDEEFLDGCGDALAAADFVCCHTYWTGRSQMRDYHGALRFLRTYLERAEVRHKPVVISEFANVNPTESPQEKGDQYAEFCFLCAQYDRLAGVYAFLLRSPDPAYAGLRWIQPDGTITPIPARVGRRKRMPHPAHLRLAWPTARRAYTQAFGDRQQVYYEASYDADHDVHWLHGGHEGVDLEAAEGSPIRACLGGRVSHGPPGTAYGNYVRVTSRVSGVGQVTLLYAHLQEITAPDGMEVAQGGVLGRAGRAGQVTGPHLHLGMKIAGLSLRPTSHYLNARPYLEPVRGTPRVEYARTYVLLPPAADSDWAQAVVEATWDARRFTVGGSADDAGIGDLDFRRVIAVNPTGWSDDLTAFYEEHYPGLLLIPLEAPTPEALAEALAALPPMPEVPADLPPLHGLPRAQYERTYVLLPPAADSDWARAVVEATWDARRFTVGGSADDAGIGDLDFRRVIAVNPTGWGDDLRAFFEWHYPGVIYVPVEASTPEELAERLQRFSS
;
A
#
# COMPACT_ATOMS: atom_id res chain seq x y z
N MET A 1 2.54 -0.71 -1.55
CA MET A 1 1.75 -1.12 -0.36
C MET A 1 2.30 -2.44 0.14
N SER A 2 2.36 -2.71 1.45
CA SER A 2 2.73 -4.04 1.96
C SER A 2 1.59 -5.04 1.73
N THR A 3 1.92 -6.28 1.37
CA THR A 3 0.95 -7.40 1.29
C THR A 3 0.30 -7.61 2.66
N GLY A 4 -1.01 -7.43 2.75
CA GLY A 4 -1.74 -7.60 4.01
C GLY A 4 -1.86 -9.07 4.37
N VAL A 5 -1.53 -9.43 5.61
CA VAL A 5 -1.77 -10.80 6.12
C VAL A 5 -3.15 -10.83 6.75
N GLY A 6 -4.01 -11.73 6.30
CA GLY A 6 -5.36 -11.87 6.77
C GLY A 6 -5.82 -13.30 6.97
N ILE A 7 -7.12 -13.42 7.24
CA ILE A 7 -7.78 -14.70 7.48
C ILE A 7 -9.24 -14.65 7.08
N LEU A 8 -9.79 -15.78 6.63
CA LEU A 8 -11.23 -15.97 6.48
C LEU A 8 -11.88 -16.19 7.85
N ALA A 9 -12.80 -15.31 8.23
CA ALA A 9 -13.42 -15.29 9.56
C ALA A 9 -14.26 -16.55 9.87
N GLY A 10 -14.86 -17.17 8.85
CA GLY A 10 -15.88 -18.22 9.02
C GLY A 10 -17.27 -17.64 9.33
N ASP A 11 -18.28 -18.51 9.48
CA ASP A 11 -19.69 -18.07 9.44
C ASP A 11 -20.24 -17.60 10.80
N GLY A 12 -20.85 -16.42 10.85
CA GLY A 12 -21.48 -15.83 12.02
C GLY A 12 -20.78 -14.56 12.51
N PRO A 13 -21.28 -13.94 13.60
CA PRO A 13 -20.70 -12.71 14.16
C PRO A 13 -19.34 -12.94 14.81
N VAL A 14 -18.53 -11.89 14.84
CA VAL A 14 -17.21 -11.86 15.50
C VAL A 14 -17.32 -12.15 17.00
N ARG A 15 -16.35 -12.88 17.54
CA ARG A 15 -16.26 -13.28 18.95
C ARG A 15 -15.04 -12.68 19.64
N PRO A 16 -15.02 -12.55 20.98
CA PRO A 16 -13.82 -12.09 21.69
C PRO A 16 -12.55 -12.90 21.37
N ASN A 17 -12.67 -14.22 21.21
CA ASN A 17 -11.53 -15.09 20.87
C ASN A 17 -11.07 -14.90 19.41
N ASP A 18 -11.96 -14.48 18.51
CA ASP A 18 -11.61 -14.14 17.12
C ASP A 18 -10.68 -12.92 17.10
N LEU A 19 -11.04 -11.90 17.89
CA LEU A 19 -10.25 -10.69 18.05
C LEU A 19 -8.91 -10.96 18.76
N GLU A 20 -8.89 -11.86 19.73
CA GLU A 20 -7.66 -12.25 20.40
C GLU A 20 -6.71 -13.02 19.47
N ALA A 21 -7.23 -13.98 18.69
CA ALA A 21 -6.43 -14.65 17.66
C ALA A 21 -5.90 -13.66 16.61
N ALA A 22 -6.73 -12.69 16.20
CA ALA A 22 -6.31 -11.63 15.28
C ALA A 22 -5.15 -10.79 15.85
N ARG A 23 -5.23 -10.37 17.12
CA ARG A 23 -4.14 -9.65 17.80
C ARG A 23 -2.87 -10.49 17.90
N GLN A 24 -2.98 -11.76 18.32
CA GLN A 24 -1.84 -12.66 18.46
C GLN A 24 -1.12 -12.88 17.13
N ALA A 25 -1.89 -13.01 16.04
CA ALA A 25 -1.33 -13.12 14.70
C ALA A 25 -0.87 -11.79 14.11
N GLY A 26 -1.31 -10.65 14.65
CA GLY A 26 -1.09 -9.34 14.06
C GLY A 26 -1.54 -9.31 12.60
N ILE A 27 -2.76 -9.80 12.33
CA ILE A 27 -3.37 -9.71 11.00
C ILE A 27 -3.82 -8.28 10.73
N GLU A 28 -3.77 -7.89 9.46
CA GLU A 28 -4.08 -6.54 8.98
C GLU A 28 -5.30 -6.56 8.05
N ALA A 29 -5.78 -7.76 7.70
CA ALA A 29 -6.89 -7.99 6.78
C ALA A 29 -7.82 -9.11 7.24
N VAL A 30 -9.11 -9.03 6.89
CA VAL A 30 -10.09 -10.12 7.13
C VAL A 30 -10.94 -10.35 5.89
N LYS A 31 -11.11 -11.62 5.52
CA LYS A 31 -12.07 -12.05 4.50
C LYS A 31 -13.38 -12.44 5.18
N LEU A 32 -14.48 -11.87 4.71
CA LEU A 32 -15.84 -12.05 5.23
C LEU A 32 -16.73 -12.65 4.13
N ARG A 33 -17.84 -13.28 4.52
CA ARG A 33 -18.91 -13.71 3.61
C ARG A 33 -20.12 -12.80 3.80
N ALA A 34 -20.63 -12.22 2.73
CA ALA A 34 -21.63 -11.14 2.76
C ALA A 34 -22.84 -11.42 3.69
N TRP A 35 -23.46 -12.59 3.61
CA TRP A 35 -24.58 -12.97 4.48
C TRP A 35 -24.17 -13.76 5.73
N GLY A 36 -22.93 -14.22 5.78
CA GLY A 36 -22.40 -14.99 6.90
C GLY A 36 -21.87 -14.09 8.02
N ASN A 37 -21.39 -12.89 7.69
CA ASN A 37 -20.76 -11.98 8.65
C ASN A 37 -21.46 -10.61 8.63
N PRO A 38 -21.93 -10.11 9.78
CA PRO A 38 -22.58 -8.82 9.84
C PRO A 38 -21.59 -7.67 9.66
N VAL A 39 -22.01 -6.62 8.96
CA VAL A 39 -21.23 -5.39 8.72
C VAL A 39 -20.77 -4.72 10.02
N THR A 40 -21.51 -4.92 11.12
CA THR A 40 -21.13 -4.42 12.46
C THR A 40 -19.80 -4.99 12.98
N ASP A 41 -19.34 -6.12 12.46
CA ASP A 41 -18.09 -6.76 12.87
C ASP A 41 -16.85 -5.94 12.46
N LEU A 42 -16.97 -5.10 11.42
CA LEU A 42 -15.87 -4.30 10.89
C LEU A 42 -15.21 -3.44 11.97
N ASN A 43 -16.01 -2.80 12.83
CA ASN A 43 -15.49 -1.93 13.89
C ASN A 43 -14.74 -2.71 14.97
N ALA A 44 -15.17 -3.93 15.27
CA ALA A 44 -14.46 -4.80 16.21
C ALA A 44 -13.09 -5.23 15.67
N TYR A 45 -13.03 -5.58 14.38
CA TYR A 45 -11.78 -5.89 13.69
C TYR A 45 -10.85 -4.66 13.57
N ARG A 46 -11.39 -3.48 13.26
CA ARG A 46 -10.62 -2.21 13.27
C ARG A 46 -9.97 -1.95 14.62
N GLY A 47 -10.69 -2.23 15.72
CA GLY A 47 -10.19 -2.11 17.09
C GLY A 47 -8.98 -3.01 17.43
N VAL A 48 -8.63 -3.96 16.56
CA VAL A 48 -7.46 -4.84 16.72
C VAL A 48 -6.41 -4.70 15.62
N GLY A 49 -6.48 -3.63 14.83
CA GLY A 49 -5.49 -3.32 13.79
C GLY A 49 -5.79 -3.92 12.41
N VAL A 50 -7.03 -4.38 12.17
CA VAL A 50 -7.48 -4.80 10.83
C VAL A 50 -8.02 -3.58 10.10
N HIS A 51 -7.42 -3.28 8.95
CA HIS A 51 -7.81 -2.11 8.14
C HIS A 51 -8.24 -2.49 6.72
N ARG A 52 -8.05 -3.75 6.32
CA ARG A 52 -8.45 -4.26 4.99
C ARG A 52 -9.52 -5.33 5.12
N PHE A 53 -10.52 -5.25 4.28
CA PHE A 53 -11.63 -6.19 4.25
C PHE A 53 -11.86 -6.66 2.83
N LEU A 54 -12.00 -7.97 2.67
CA LEU A 54 -12.43 -8.61 1.42
C LEU A 54 -13.78 -9.27 1.69
N VAL A 55 -14.82 -8.92 0.94
CA VAL A 55 -16.14 -9.52 1.11
C VAL A 55 -16.41 -10.48 -0.04
N GLN A 56 -16.55 -11.77 0.26
CA GLN A 56 -16.97 -12.77 -0.69
C GLN A 56 -18.50 -12.80 -0.79
N ILE A 57 -19.00 -12.73 -2.03
CA ILE A 57 -20.42 -12.79 -2.36
C ILE A 57 -20.66 -14.06 -3.17
N LEU A 58 -21.22 -15.09 -2.55
CA LEU A 58 -21.59 -16.31 -3.25
C LEU A 58 -22.91 -16.14 -4.01
N SER A 59 -23.16 -16.98 -5.02
CA SER A 59 -24.54 -17.14 -5.50
C SER A 59 -25.44 -17.49 -4.31
N PRO A 60 -26.66 -16.94 -4.23
CA PRO A 60 -27.65 -17.30 -3.20
C PRO A 60 -28.00 -18.79 -3.17
N ARG A 61 -27.87 -19.49 -4.31
CA ARG A 61 -28.20 -20.91 -4.49
C ARG A 61 -27.08 -21.64 -5.24
N PRO A 62 -25.83 -21.61 -4.73
CA PRO A 62 -24.68 -22.10 -5.48
C PRO A 62 -24.78 -23.62 -5.66
N GLY A 63 -24.65 -24.09 -6.90
CA GLY A 63 -24.74 -25.52 -7.25
C GLY A 63 -26.12 -26.18 -7.04
N VAL A 64 -27.11 -25.44 -6.51
CA VAL A 64 -28.47 -25.94 -6.24
C VAL A 64 -29.45 -25.53 -7.33
N ALA A 65 -29.38 -24.29 -7.80
CA ALA A 65 -30.20 -23.78 -8.88
C ALA A 65 -29.45 -22.69 -9.67
N PRO A 66 -29.70 -22.55 -10.99
CA PRO A 66 -29.12 -21.47 -11.76
C PRO A 66 -29.45 -20.12 -11.15
N THR A 67 -28.47 -19.21 -11.10
CA THR A 67 -28.67 -17.81 -10.72
C THR A 67 -28.22 -16.95 -11.89
N THR A 68 -29.15 -16.21 -12.50
CA THR A 68 -28.79 -15.29 -13.59
C THR A 68 -27.93 -14.14 -13.06
N SER A 69 -27.21 -13.45 -13.94
CA SER A 69 -26.40 -12.30 -13.54
C SER A 69 -27.27 -11.16 -12.99
N GLU A 70 -28.46 -10.94 -13.57
CA GLU A 70 -29.44 -9.97 -13.08
C GLU A 70 -29.96 -10.32 -11.68
N ASP A 71 -30.38 -11.58 -11.46
CA ASP A 71 -30.82 -12.03 -10.14
C ASP A 71 -29.71 -11.89 -9.10
N PHE A 72 -28.47 -12.24 -9.47
CA PHE A 72 -27.32 -12.09 -8.57
C PHE A 72 -27.14 -10.64 -8.13
N VAL A 73 -27.15 -9.69 -9.08
CA VAL A 73 -27.01 -8.26 -8.81
C VAL A 73 -28.12 -7.80 -7.87
N ILE A 74 -29.39 -8.08 -8.21
CA ILE A 74 -30.56 -7.69 -7.42
C ILE A 74 -30.48 -8.25 -6.00
N GLU A 75 -30.14 -9.53 -5.85
CA GLU A 75 -30.13 -10.20 -4.54
C GLU A 75 -28.95 -9.74 -3.66
N CYS A 76 -27.79 -9.40 -4.23
CA CYS A 76 -26.62 -8.97 -3.45
C CYS A 76 -26.48 -7.45 -3.26
N ALA A 77 -27.17 -6.64 -4.08
CA ALA A 77 -27.12 -5.19 -3.99
C ALA A 77 -27.32 -4.61 -2.58
N PRO A 78 -28.31 -5.07 -1.78
CA PRO A 78 -28.49 -4.55 -0.41
C PRO A 78 -27.26 -4.77 0.48
N VAL A 79 -26.64 -5.95 0.43
CA VAL A 79 -25.48 -6.26 1.28
C VAL A 79 -24.22 -5.56 0.78
N VAL A 80 -24.04 -5.41 -0.54
CA VAL A 80 -22.97 -4.61 -1.13
C VAL A 80 -23.06 -3.16 -0.66
N ALA A 81 -24.27 -2.57 -0.70
CA ALA A 81 -24.51 -1.20 -0.24
C ALA A 81 -24.13 -1.00 1.23
N GLU A 82 -24.48 -1.94 2.11
CA GLU A 82 -24.12 -1.86 3.54
C GLU A 82 -22.61 -1.89 3.77
N PHE A 83 -21.89 -2.79 3.08
CA PHE A 83 -20.43 -2.89 3.19
C PHE A 83 -19.71 -1.68 2.58
N LEU A 84 -20.16 -1.18 1.44
CA LEU A 84 -19.63 0.04 0.81
C LEU A 84 -19.81 1.25 1.73
N LYS A 85 -21.01 1.42 2.30
CA LYS A 85 -21.29 2.49 3.28
C LYS A 85 -20.38 2.39 4.51
N ALA A 86 -19.95 1.19 4.86
CA ALA A 86 -19.02 0.96 5.96
C ALA A 86 -17.53 1.07 5.55
N GLY A 87 -17.24 1.47 4.30
CA GLY A 87 -15.88 1.71 3.78
C GLY A 87 -15.18 0.47 3.23
N VAL A 88 -15.91 -0.61 2.92
CA VAL A 88 -15.34 -1.80 2.27
C VAL A 88 -15.58 -1.72 0.77
N THR A 89 -14.50 -1.69 0.00
CA THR A 89 -14.53 -1.51 -1.46
C THR A 89 -14.32 -2.81 -2.24
N ASP A 90 -13.67 -3.80 -1.64
CA ASP A 90 -13.17 -4.99 -2.35
C ASP A 90 -14.11 -6.18 -2.17
N PHE A 91 -14.73 -6.63 -3.27
CA PHE A 91 -15.69 -7.74 -3.27
C PHE A 91 -15.22 -8.88 -4.18
N GLU A 92 -15.06 -10.08 -3.63
CA GLU A 92 -14.82 -11.31 -4.40
C GLU A 92 -16.17 -11.85 -4.88
N ILE A 93 -16.40 -11.83 -6.20
CA ILE A 93 -17.67 -12.25 -6.78
C ILE A 93 -17.63 -13.74 -7.04
N HIS A 94 -18.51 -14.47 -6.36
CA HIS A 94 -18.54 -15.92 -6.25
C HIS A 94 -17.37 -16.51 -5.44
N GLY A 95 -17.24 -17.83 -5.47
CA GLY A 95 -16.12 -18.60 -4.95
C GLY A 95 -16.10 -19.98 -5.59
N GLU A 96 -14.92 -20.45 -5.99
CA GLU A 96 -14.66 -21.77 -6.57
C GLU A 96 -15.64 -22.19 -7.69
N PRO A 97 -15.95 -21.30 -8.66
CA PRO A 97 -16.96 -21.55 -9.70
C PRO A 97 -16.64 -22.74 -10.61
N ASN A 98 -15.44 -23.29 -10.54
CA ASN A 98 -15.03 -24.50 -11.25
C ASN A 98 -15.44 -25.80 -10.54
N THR A 99 -16.28 -25.75 -9.50
CA THR A 99 -16.84 -26.91 -8.80
C THR A 99 -18.35 -27.05 -9.03
N HIS A 100 -18.86 -28.28 -8.96
CA HIS A 100 -20.30 -28.54 -9.13
C HIS A 100 -21.12 -27.88 -8.00
N GLU A 101 -20.62 -27.96 -6.77
CA GLU A 101 -21.22 -27.36 -5.57
C GLU A 101 -21.32 -25.83 -5.65
N ARG A 102 -20.58 -25.23 -6.59
CA ARG A 102 -20.55 -23.78 -6.81
C ARG A 102 -21.12 -23.36 -8.15
N GLY A 103 -21.79 -24.26 -8.86
CA GLY A 103 -22.56 -23.90 -10.05
C GLY A 103 -22.01 -24.43 -11.37
N TYR A 104 -20.85 -25.08 -11.41
CA TYR A 104 -20.37 -25.70 -12.64
C TYR A 104 -21.31 -26.85 -13.06
N GLY A 105 -21.82 -26.81 -14.29
CA GLY A 105 -22.86 -27.71 -14.79
C GLY A 105 -24.28 -27.40 -14.28
N VAL A 106 -24.46 -26.31 -13.52
CA VAL A 106 -25.78 -25.87 -13.01
C VAL A 106 -26.08 -24.44 -13.47
N SER A 107 -25.28 -23.47 -13.05
CA SER A 107 -25.40 -22.06 -13.42
C SER A 107 -24.67 -21.73 -14.72
N TRP A 108 -23.59 -22.46 -15.03
CA TRP A 108 -22.81 -22.34 -16.26
C TRP A 108 -22.32 -23.72 -16.68
N GLU A 109 -22.26 -23.97 -17.98
CA GLU A 109 -21.86 -25.28 -18.53
C GLU A 109 -20.35 -25.38 -18.75
N ASP A 110 -19.68 -24.25 -18.94
CA ASP A 110 -18.24 -24.15 -19.21
C ASP A 110 -17.65 -22.83 -18.66
N PRO A 111 -16.31 -22.66 -18.69
CA PRO A 111 -15.68 -21.45 -18.16
C PRO A 111 -16.04 -20.18 -18.93
N THR A 112 -16.31 -20.26 -20.25
CA THR A 112 -16.72 -19.10 -21.06
C THR A 112 -18.09 -18.59 -20.62
N ALA A 113 -19.04 -19.50 -20.35
CA ALA A 113 -20.36 -19.14 -19.81
C ALA A 113 -20.26 -18.48 -18.43
N PHE A 114 -19.34 -18.94 -17.56
CA PHE A 114 -19.05 -18.23 -16.30
C PHE A 114 -18.46 -16.82 -16.56
N ALA A 115 -17.56 -16.69 -17.53
CA ALA A 115 -16.96 -15.41 -17.88
C ALA A 115 -18.01 -14.38 -18.33
N GLU A 116 -18.94 -14.79 -19.20
CA GLU A 116 -20.07 -13.95 -19.63
C GLU A 116 -20.96 -13.55 -18.45
N TRP A 117 -21.28 -14.51 -17.58
CA TRP A 117 -22.04 -14.25 -16.36
C TRP A 117 -21.33 -13.24 -15.45
N PHE A 118 -20.03 -13.43 -15.20
CA PHE A 118 -19.23 -12.54 -14.36
C PHE A 118 -19.15 -11.12 -14.94
N LEU A 119 -18.96 -10.97 -16.25
CA LEU A 119 -18.93 -9.67 -16.92
C LEU A 119 -20.25 -8.92 -16.72
N ALA A 120 -21.38 -9.61 -16.89
CA ALA A 120 -22.70 -9.02 -16.69
C ALA A 120 -22.93 -8.61 -15.23
N VAL A 121 -22.50 -9.45 -14.26
CA VAL A 121 -22.55 -9.10 -12.82
C VAL A 121 -21.68 -7.88 -12.52
N ALA A 122 -20.44 -7.87 -12.99
CA ALA A 122 -19.51 -6.76 -12.77
C ALA A 122 -20.06 -5.45 -13.35
N GLN A 123 -20.64 -5.50 -14.55
CA GLN A 123 -21.29 -4.34 -15.17
C GLN A 123 -22.50 -3.87 -14.37
N GLY A 124 -23.37 -4.79 -13.94
CA GLY A 124 -24.56 -4.46 -13.16
C GLY A 124 -24.22 -3.81 -11.82
N LEU A 125 -23.31 -4.41 -11.05
CA LEU A 125 -22.87 -3.84 -9.78
C LEU A 125 -22.18 -2.47 -9.96
N ARG A 126 -21.35 -2.29 -10.99
CA ARG A 126 -20.71 -1.00 -11.26
C ARG A 126 -21.71 0.06 -11.71
N ALA A 127 -22.74 -0.31 -12.46
CA ALA A 127 -23.82 0.60 -12.85
C ALA A 127 -24.63 1.07 -11.63
N GLU A 128 -24.78 0.21 -10.63
CA GLU A 128 -25.51 0.52 -9.39
C GLU A 128 -24.68 1.33 -8.38
N PHE A 129 -23.42 0.95 -8.15
CA PHE A 129 -22.61 1.49 -7.05
C PHE A 129 -21.48 2.43 -7.47
N GLY A 130 -21.11 2.46 -8.75
CA GLY A 130 -20.09 3.36 -9.27
C GLY A 130 -18.66 3.05 -8.79
N PRO A 131 -17.75 4.04 -8.85
CA PRO A 131 -16.31 3.86 -8.62
C PRO A 131 -15.83 3.32 -7.26
N PRO A 132 -16.49 3.52 -6.10
CA PRO A 132 -15.98 2.96 -4.84
C PRO A 132 -16.02 1.43 -4.81
N LEU A 133 -16.80 0.78 -5.68
CA LEU A 133 -16.84 -0.67 -5.80
C LEU A 133 -15.67 -1.20 -6.63
N ARG A 134 -14.94 -2.18 -6.08
CA ARG A 134 -13.96 -3.00 -6.79
C ARG A 134 -14.41 -4.45 -6.84
N VAL A 135 -14.50 -4.97 -8.05
CA VAL A 135 -15.00 -6.31 -8.38
C VAL A 135 -13.83 -7.27 -8.61
N GLY A 136 -13.72 -8.28 -7.76
CA GLY A 136 -12.70 -9.32 -7.80
C GLY A 136 -13.15 -10.59 -8.49
N PHE A 137 -12.31 -11.12 -9.38
CA PHE A 137 -12.48 -12.47 -9.92
C PHE A 137 -12.23 -13.50 -8.81
N PRO A 138 -13.06 -14.57 -8.66
CA PRO A 138 -12.98 -15.47 -7.51
C PRO A 138 -11.79 -16.42 -7.54
N GLY A 139 -11.37 -16.87 -6.37
CA GLY A 139 -10.45 -18.00 -6.25
C GLY A 139 -11.06 -19.31 -6.77
N LEU A 140 -10.21 -20.16 -7.34
CA LEU A 140 -10.61 -21.44 -7.94
C LEU A 140 -10.21 -22.62 -7.06
N ALA A 141 -11.01 -23.69 -7.10
CA ALA A 141 -10.63 -24.97 -6.48
C ALA A 141 -9.46 -25.59 -7.26
N LEU A 142 -8.50 -26.16 -6.53
CA LEU A 142 -7.35 -26.84 -7.11
C LEU A 142 -7.62 -28.34 -7.23
N ILE A 143 -7.00 -29.00 -8.22
CA ILE A 143 -7.07 -30.47 -8.36
C ILE A 143 -6.52 -31.12 -7.09
N GLU A 144 -5.24 -30.90 -6.78
CA GLU A 144 -4.63 -31.28 -5.52
C GLU A 144 -3.43 -30.36 -5.21
N PRO A 145 -3.09 -30.16 -3.93
CA PRO A 145 -3.92 -30.51 -2.77
C PRO A 145 -5.07 -29.51 -2.58
N THR A 146 -6.17 -29.94 -1.95
CA THR A 146 -7.37 -29.11 -1.73
C THR A 146 -8.01 -29.45 -0.37
N PRO A 147 -8.77 -28.53 0.28
CA PRO A 147 -9.51 -28.85 1.49
C PRO A 147 -10.52 -30.00 1.29
N PRO A 148 -10.93 -30.70 2.37
CA PRO A 148 -11.87 -31.80 2.27
C PRO A 148 -13.21 -31.38 1.64
N GLY A 149 -13.74 -32.24 0.77
CA GLY A 149 -15.07 -32.06 0.16
C GLY A 149 -15.10 -31.09 -1.02
N ILE A 150 -13.94 -30.65 -1.52
CA ILE A 150 -13.83 -29.78 -2.70
C ILE A 150 -13.28 -30.60 -3.85
N THR A 151 -13.99 -30.64 -4.97
CA THR A 151 -13.51 -31.32 -6.19
C THR A 151 -13.83 -30.47 -7.41
N PRO A 152 -12.80 -29.98 -8.14
CA PRO A 152 -13.04 -29.21 -9.35
C PRO A 152 -13.62 -30.11 -10.45
N ALA A 153 -14.63 -29.61 -11.15
CA ALA A 153 -15.15 -30.21 -12.38
C ALA A 153 -14.15 -30.04 -13.55
N VAL A 154 -13.43 -28.92 -13.56
CA VAL A 154 -12.33 -28.61 -14.49
C VAL A 154 -11.17 -27.94 -13.76
N SER A 155 -9.96 -28.13 -14.26
CA SER A 155 -8.75 -27.57 -13.64
C SER A 155 -8.81 -26.04 -13.51
N ASP A 156 -8.08 -25.48 -12.54
CA ASP A 156 -7.95 -24.03 -12.40
C ASP A 156 -7.35 -23.38 -13.66
N GLU A 157 -6.38 -24.03 -14.31
CA GLU A 157 -5.77 -23.52 -15.54
C GLU A 157 -6.74 -23.50 -16.72
N GLU A 158 -7.46 -24.60 -16.95
CA GLU A 158 -8.49 -24.69 -18.00
C GLU A 158 -9.63 -23.69 -17.76
N PHE A 159 -10.04 -23.51 -16.51
CA PHE A 159 -11.07 -22.54 -16.17
C PHE A 159 -10.62 -21.09 -16.45
N LEU A 160 -9.38 -20.76 -16.09
CA LEU A 160 -8.82 -19.44 -16.37
C LEU A 160 -8.66 -19.18 -17.89
N ASP A 161 -8.33 -20.20 -18.68
CA ASP A 161 -8.18 -20.08 -20.14
C ASP A 161 -9.49 -19.67 -20.83
N GLY A 162 -10.64 -20.13 -20.33
CA GLY A 162 -11.94 -19.69 -20.82
C GLY A 162 -12.44 -18.36 -20.21
N CYS A 163 -11.72 -17.76 -19.26
CA CYS A 163 -12.14 -16.57 -18.52
C CYS A 163 -11.37 -15.28 -18.89
N GLY A 164 -10.67 -15.23 -20.02
CA GLY A 164 -9.78 -14.11 -20.39
C GLY A 164 -10.43 -12.72 -20.26
N ASP A 165 -11.63 -12.52 -20.82
CA ASP A 165 -12.33 -11.23 -20.76
C ASP A 165 -12.80 -10.88 -19.34
N ALA A 166 -13.29 -11.86 -18.57
CA ALA A 166 -13.66 -11.67 -17.17
C ALA A 166 -12.44 -11.31 -16.30
N LEU A 167 -11.32 -12.01 -16.51
CA LEU A 167 -10.05 -11.70 -15.87
C LEU A 167 -9.59 -10.29 -16.21
N ALA A 168 -9.71 -9.86 -17.47
CA ALA A 168 -9.35 -8.51 -17.91
C ALA A 168 -10.25 -7.43 -17.31
N ALA A 169 -11.55 -7.70 -17.13
CA ALA A 169 -12.52 -6.78 -16.59
C ALA A 169 -12.51 -6.65 -15.05
N ALA A 170 -11.96 -7.63 -14.32
CA ALA A 170 -11.87 -7.60 -12.86
C ALA A 170 -10.85 -6.55 -12.35
N ASP A 171 -11.14 -5.92 -11.21
CA ASP A 171 -10.25 -4.94 -10.56
C ASP A 171 -9.10 -5.60 -9.79
N PHE A 172 -9.28 -6.86 -9.41
CA PHE A 172 -8.27 -7.74 -8.83
C PHE A 172 -8.65 -9.21 -9.08
N VAL A 173 -7.69 -10.12 -8.94
CA VAL A 173 -7.93 -11.56 -9.15
C VAL A 173 -7.60 -12.32 -7.88
N CYS A 174 -8.54 -13.11 -7.40
CA CYS A 174 -8.34 -14.00 -6.27
C CYS A 174 -7.77 -15.35 -6.74
N CYS A 175 -6.95 -15.98 -5.90
CA CYS A 175 -6.47 -17.34 -6.10
C CYS A 175 -6.39 -18.09 -4.77
N HIS A 176 -6.49 -19.42 -4.84
CA HIS A 176 -6.29 -20.31 -3.71
C HIS A 176 -4.93 -21.01 -3.82
N THR A 177 -4.30 -21.32 -2.69
CA THR A 177 -3.07 -22.12 -2.68
C THR A 177 -2.97 -22.99 -1.44
N TYR A 178 -2.71 -24.27 -1.65
CA TYR A 178 -2.73 -25.28 -0.60
C TYR A 178 -1.48 -26.15 -0.65
N TRP A 179 -1.12 -26.74 0.49
CA TRP A 179 -0.01 -27.70 0.59
C TRP A 179 -0.25 -28.70 1.71
N THR A 180 0.59 -29.73 1.78
CA THR A 180 0.51 -30.80 2.79
C THR A 180 1.71 -30.82 3.73
N GLY A 181 2.78 -30.10 3.39
CA GLY A 181 3.97 -29.95 4.22
C GLY A 181 4.91 -28.86 3.71
N ARG A 182 5.92 -28.52 4.51
CA ARG A 182 6.85 -27.41 4.24
C ARG A 182 7.60 -27.55 2.91
N SER A 183 7.91 -28.77 2.47
CA SER A 183 8.56 -29.00 1.17
C SER A 183 7.66 -28.53 0.02
N GLN A 184 6.41 -29.01 -0.03
CA GLN A 184 5.43 -28.63 -1.05
C GLN A 184 5.06 -27.13 -0.96
N MET A 185 5.08 -26.53 0.23
CA MET A 185 4.89 -25.08 0.39
C MET A 185 5.98 -24.26 -0.33
N ARG A 186 7.22 -24.74 -0.34
CA ARG A 186 8.37 -24.07 -0.96
C ARG A 186 8.56 -24.41 -2.43
N ASP A 187 7.88 -25.46 -2.89
CA ASP A 187 8.05 -26.04 -4.21
C ASP A 187 7.39 -25.18 -5.29
N TYR A 188 8.07 -25.10 -6.44
CA TYR A 188 7.64 -24.33 -7.60
C TYR A 188 6.34 -24.88 -8.23
N HIS A 189 6.15 -26.21 -8.22
CA HIS A 189 4.92 -26.85 -8.69
C HIS A 189 3.88 -27.06 -7.58
N GLY A 190 4.29 -26.93 -6.32
CA GLY A 190 3.43 -26.91 -5.14
C GLY A 190 2.77 -25.55 -4.89
N ALA A 191 2.88 -25.04 -3.65
CA ALA A 191 2.13 -23.86 -3.23
C ALA A 191 2.56 -22.56 -3.93
N LEU A 192 3.69 -22.54 -4.64
CA LEU A 192 4.17 -21.37 -5.38
C LEU A 192 3.72 -21.36 -6.85
N ARG A 193 3.02 -22.40 -7.30
CA ARG A 193 2.44 -22.48 -8.66
C ARG A 193 1.61 -21.25 -9.01
N PHE A 194 0.89 -20.67 -8.06
CA PHE A 194 0.06 -19.49 -8.31
C PHE A 194 0.87 -18.30 -8.88
N LEU A 195 2.17 -18.21 -8.58
CA LEU A 195 3.02 -17.14 -9.11
C LEU A 195 3.07 -17.21 -10.64
N ARG A 196 3.26 -18.38 -11.24
CA ARG A 196 3.20 -18.54 -12.71
C ARG A 196 1.78 -18.51 -13.24
N THR A 197 0.86 -19.21 -12.57
CA THR A 197 -0.51 -19.38 -13.07
C THR A 197 -1.29 -18.06 -13.10
N TYR A 198 -1.04 -17.15 -12.15
CA TYR A 198 -1.77 -15.89 -12.04
C TYR A 198 -0.91 -14.66 -12.33
N LEU A 199 0.30 -14.53 -11.79
CA LEU A 199 1.06 -13.29 -11.97
C LEU A 199 1.58 -13.13 -13.40
N GLU A 200 1.80 -14.22 -14.15
CA GLU A 200 2.37 -14.15 -15.50
C GLU A 200 1.33 -14.04 -16.62
N ARG A 201 0.05 -14.31 -16.32
CA ARG A 201 -1.06 -14.17 -17.27
C ARG A 201 -1.15 -12.75 -17.83
N ALA A 202 -1.34 -12.63 -19.14
CA ALA A 202 -1.36 -11.34 -19.83
C ALA A 202 -2.51 -10.45 -19.33
N GLU A 203 -3.66 -11.05 -19.08
CA GLU A 203 -4.90 -10.42 -18.59
C GLU A 203 -4.74 -9.90 -17.16
N VAL A 204 -3.85 -10.54 -16.37
CA VAL A 204 -3.67 -10.28 -14.93
C VAL A 204 -2.39 -9.50 -14.64
N ARG A 205 -1.43 -9.45 -15.56
CA ARG A 205 -0.09 -8.84 -15.43
C ARG A 205 -0.09 -7.44 -14.81
N HIS A 206 -1.12 -6.65 -15.06
CA HIS A 206 -1.19 -5.24 -14.68
C HIS A 206 -2.07 -4.97 -13.45
N LYS A 207 -2.65 -6.01 -12.83
CA LYS A 207 -3.57 -5.86 -11.70
C LYS A 207 -3.09 -6.57 -10.43
N PRO A 208 -3.65 -6.19 -9.27
CA PRO A 208 -3.41 -6.88 -8.02
C PRO A 208 -3.94 -8.31 -8.06
N VAL A 209 -3.20 -9.21 -7.43
CA VAL A 209 -3.63 -10.57 -7.12
C VAL A 209 -3.80 -10.71 -5.61
N VAL A 210 -4.82 -11.44 -5.19
CA VAL A 210 -5.14 -11.69 -3.79
C VAL A 210 -5.14 -13.19 -3.58
N ILE A 211 -4.31 -13.69 -2.67
CA ILE A 211 -4.45 -15.09 -2.24
C ILE A 211 -5.62 -15.12 -1.26
N SER A 212 -6.83 -15.33 -1.77
CA SER A 212 -8.05 -15.23 -0.96
C SER A 212 -8.20 -16.40 0.00
N GLU A 213 -7.47 -17.50 -0.23
CA GLU A 213 -7.38 -18.66 0.68
C GLU A 213 -6.02 -19.37 0.57
N PHE A 214 -5.39 -19.63 1.71
CA PHE A 214 -4.26 -20.56 1.80
C PHE A 214 -4.31 -21.45 3.04
N ALA A 215 -3.80 -22.69 2.93
CA ALA A 215 -3.66 -23.58 4.08
C ALA A 215 -2.71 -24.76 3.85
N ASN A 216 -2.20 -25.29 4.96
CA ASN A 216 -1.70 -26.66 5.01
C ASN A 216 -2.90 -27.58 5.29
N VAL A 217 -3.27 -28.40 4.29
CA VAL A 217 -4.43 -29.28 4.32
C VAL A 217 -4.15 -30.68 4.87
N ASN A 218 -2.91 -30.98 5.27
CA ASN A 218 -2.60 -32.26 5.91
C ASN A 218 -3.25 -32.31 7.31
N PRO A 219 -4.14 -33.28 7.58
CA PRO A 219 -4.82 -33.39 8.86
C PRO A 219 -3.90 -33.83 10.00
N THR A 220 -2.74 -34.40 9.69
CA THR A 220 -1.77 -34.93 10.68
C THR A 220 -0.69 -33.93 11.06
N GLU A 221 -0.53 -32.84 10.29
CA GLU A 221 0.44 -31.78 10.59
C GLU A 221 0.00 -30.99 11.84
N SER A 222 0.92 -30.81 12.79
CA SER A 222 0.60 -30.13 14.04
C SER A 222 0.25 -28.65 13.83
N PRO A 223 -0.63 -28.05 14.66
CA PRO A 223 -0.91 -26.62 14.59
C PRO A 223 0.34 -25.73 14.72
N GLN A 224 1.36 -26.17 15.46
CA GLN A 224 2.64 -25.47 15.58
C GLN A 224 3.37 -25.42 14.24
N GLU A 225 3.51 -26.55 13.56
CA GLU A 225 4.17 -26.61 12.24
C GLU A 225 3.37 -25.89 11.17
N LYS A 226 2.03 -25.98 11.19
CA LYS A 226 1.19 -25.16 10.30
C LYS A 226 1.42 -23.67 10.53
N GLY A 227 1.47 -23.24 11.79
CA GLY A 227 1.74 -21.84 12.14
C GLY A 227 3.12 -21.35 11.68
N ASP A 228 4.16 -22.18 11.82
CA ASP A 228 5.52 -21.85 11.35
C ASP A 228 5.57 -21.80 9.80
N GLN A 229 4.86 -22.70 9.12
CA GLN A 229 4.69 -22.68 7.65
C GLN A 229 3.94 -21.42 7.20
N TYR A 230 2.84 -21.04 7.86
CA TYR A 230 2.05 -19.84 7.53
C TYR A 230 2.87 -18.56 7.73
N ALA A 231 3.64 -18.48 8.81
CA ALA A 231 4.55 -17.36 9.07
C ALA A 231 5.58 -17.19 7.94
N GLU A 232 6.16 -18.30 7.48
CA GLU A 232 7.12 -18.34 6.39
C GLU A 232 6.49 -17.95 5.05
N PHE A 233 5.35 -18.53 4.72
CA PHE A 233 4.60 -18.25 3.49
C PHE A 233 4.17 -16.77 3.40
N CYS A 234 3.69 -16.19 4.50
CA CYS A 234 3.33 -14.78 4.55
C CYS A 234 4.55 -13.86 4.31
N PHE A 235 5.71 -14.20 4.87
CA PHE A 235 6.94 -13.44 4.66
C PHE A 235 7.43 -13.53 3.21
N LEU A 236 7.28 -14.69 2.57
CA LEU A 236 7.56 -14.88 1.15
C LEU A 236 6.63 -14.02 0.28
N CYS A 237 5.33 -14.07 0.53
CA CYS A 237 4.35 -13.31 -0.25
C CYS A 237 4.56 -11.80 -0.15
N ALA A 238 5.02 -11.30 1.01
CA ALA A 238 5.34 -9.88 1.22
C ALA A 238 6.45 -9.32 0.31
N GLN A 239 7.15 -10.17 -0.45
CA GLN A 239 8.15 -9.71 -1.43
C GLN A 239 7.55 -9.35 -2.79
N TYR A 240 6.32 -9.79 -3.09
CA TYR A 240 5.71 -9.61 -4.40
C TYR A 240 4.75 -8.41 -4.37
N ASP A 241 5.14 -7.31 -5.04
CA ASP A 241 4.39 -6.04 -4.98
C ASP A 241 2.94 -6.15 -5.47
N ARG A 242 2.67 -7.14 -6.34
CA ARG A 242 1.32 -7.38 -6.89
C ARG A 242 0.43 -8.24 -5.99
N LEU A 243 0.95 -8.80 -4.90
CA LEU A 243 0.13 -9.49 -3.92
C LEU A 243 -0.46 -8.47 -2.94
N ALA A 244 -1.73 -8.11 -3.14
CA ALA A 244 -2.44 -7.12 -2.33
C ALA A 244 -2.80 -7.65 -0.93
N GLY A 245 -3.06 -8.96 -0.82
CA GLY A 245 -3.34 -9.63 0.44
C GLY A 245 -3.23 -11.14 0.34
N VAL A 246 -2.99 -11.78 1.50
CA VAL A 246 -2.96 -13.23 1.66
C VAL A 246 -3.80 -13.63 2.86
N TYR A 247 -4.78 -14.50 2.65
CA TYR A 247 -5.78 -14.85 3.64
C TYR A 247 -5.67 -16.33 4.01
N ALA A 248 -5.36 -16.63 5.26
CA ALA A 248 -5.40 -18.00 5.75
C ALA A 248 -6.85 -18.53 5.70
N PHE A 249 -7.01 -19.81 5.35
CA PHE A 249 -8.33 -20.36 4.99
C PHE A 249 -9.34 -20.38 6.13
N LEU A 250 -8.97 -20.49 7.42
CA LEU A 250 -10.05 -20.56 8.40
C LEU A 250 -9.71 -20.18 9.82
N LEU A 251 -10.38 -19.13 10.30
CA LEU A 251 -10.39 -18.77 11.71
C LEU A 251 -11.21 -19.79 12.52
N ARG A 252 -12.48 -20.01 12.12
CA ARG A 252 -13.41 -20.91 12.81
C ARG A 252 -14.40 -21.58 11.86
N SER A 253 -14.78 -22.83 12.17
CA SER A 253 -15.91 -23.52 11.55
C SER A 253 -16.46 -24.60 12.48
N PRO A 254 -17.80 -24.82 12.48
CA PRO A 254 -18.42 -25.91 13.20
C PRO A 254 -18.21 -27.27 12.50
N ASP A 255 -17.81 -27.28 11.23
CA ASP A 255 -17.65 -28.51 10.45
C ASP A 255 -16.44 -29.33 10.96
N PRO A 256 -16.63 -30.59 11.39
CA PRO A 256 -15.53 -31.45 11.81
C PRO A 256 -14.53 -31.74 10.69
N ALA A 257 -14.91 -31.66 9.42
CA ALA A 257 -14.00 -31.83 8.28
C ALA A 257 -12.87 -30.77 8.28
N TYR A 258 -13.13 -29.59 8.85
CA TYR A 258 -12.16 -28.50 8.93
C TYR A 258 -11.44 -28.40 10.28
N ALA A 259 -11.54 -29.43 11.14
CA ALA A 259 -10.92 -29.44 12.46
C ALA A 259 -9.41 -29.18 12.44
N GLY A 260 -8.71 -29.67 11.40
CA GLY A 260 -7.27 -29.45 11.20
C GLY A 260 -6.90 -28.12 10.54
N LEU A 261 -7.87 -27.32 10.08
CA LEU A 261 -7.64 -26.07 9.33
C LEU A 261 -7.92 -24.82 10.17
N ARG A 262 -8.81 -24.94 11.17
CA ARG A 262 -9.26 -23.83 12.01
C ARG A 262 -8.19 -23.35 12.99
N TRP A 263 -8.13 -22.04 13.19
CA TRP A 263 -7.26 -21.42 14.20
C TRP A 263 -7.89 -21.44 15.60
N ILE A 264 -9.22 -21.55 15.68
CA ILE A 264 -9.99 -21.60 16.93
C ILE A 264 -10.86 -22.85 16.95
N GLN A 265 -10.80 -23.60 18.05
CA GLN A 265 -11.59 -24.81 18.28
C GLN A 265 -13.05 -24.45 18.70
N PRO A 266 -14.03 -25.37 18.62
CA PRO A 266 -15.44 -25.07 18.86
C PRO A 266 -15.74 -24.68 20.31
N ASP A 267 -14.91 -25.13 21.25
CA ASP A 267 -14.92 -24.74 22.66
C ASP A 267 -14.33 -23.33 22.91
N GLY A 268 -13.88 -22.65 21.85
CA GLY A 268 -13.24 -21.35 21.91
C GLY A 268 -11.72 -21.39 22.11
N THR A 269 -11.11 -22.56 22.25
CA THR A 269 -9.66 -22.68 22.44
C THR A 269 -8.89 -22.17 21.22
N ILE A 270 -8.05 -21.17 21.41
CA ILE A 270 -7.14 -20.65 20.37
C ILE A 270 -5.97 -21.63 20.20
N THR A 271 -5.74 -22.09 18.98
CA THR A 271 -4.61 -22.98 18.67
C THR A 271 -3.26 -22.23 18.74
N PRO A 272 -2.12 -22.92 18.68
CA PRO A 272 -0.82 -22.27 18.57
C PRO A 272 -0.60 -21.44 17.29
N ILE A 273 -1.41 -21.62 16.23
CA ILE A 273 -1.19 -21.02 14.91
C ILE A 273 -1.07 -19.48 14.97
N PRO A 274 -2.00 -18.73 15.59
CA PRO A 274 -1.93 -17.27 15.60
C PRO A 274 -0.64 -16.74 16.21
N ALA A 275 -0.23 -17.28 17.36
CA ALA A 275 1.02 -16.89 18.02
C ALA A 275 2.27 -17.18 17.16
N ARG A 276 2.25 -18.23 16.34
CA ARG A 276 3.34 -18.53 15.38
C ARG A 276 3.35 -17.55 14.22
N VAL A 277 2.19 -17.27 13.62
CA VAL A 277 2.02 -16.27 12.56
C VAL A 277 2.42 -14.87 13.03
N GLY A 278 2.11 -14.51 14.27
CA GLY A 278 2.50 -13.23 14.88
C GLY A 278 4.00 -13.04 15.00
N ARG A 279 4.77 -14.14 15.13
CA ARG A 279 6.24 -14.14 15.20
C ARG A 279 6.92 -14.19 13.83
N ARG A 280 6.14 -14.09 12.74
CA ARG A 280 6.70 -14.07 11.38
C ARG A 280 7.76 -12.99 11.23
N LYS A 281 8.73 -13.27 10.37
CA LYS A 281 9.68 -12.24 9.92
C LYS A 281 8.91 -11.12 9.23
N ARG A 282 9.36 -9.89 9.41
CA ARG A 282 8.84 -8.71 8.73
C ARG A 282 9.98 -7.96 8.09
N MET A 283 9.72 -7.43 6.91
CA MET A 283 10.59 -6.46 6.27
C MET A 283 10.69 -5.22 7.18
N PRO A 284 11.87 -4.60 7.35
CA PRO A 284 11.97 -3.35 8.08
C PRO A 284 10.95 -2.33 7.57
N HIS A 285 10.37 -1.55 8.48
CA HIS A 285 9.55 -0.44 8.06
C HIS A 285 10.41 0.48 7.17
N PRO A 286 9.91 0.96 6.02
CA PRO A 286 10.73 1.77 5.13
C PRO A 286 11.29 3.03 5.80
N ALA A 287 10.70 3.54 6.88
CA ALA A 287 11.28 4.65 7.66
C ALA A 287 12.70 4.33 8.21
N HIS A 288 13.03 3.07 8.46
CA HIS A 288 14.34 2.64 8.98
C HIS A 288 15.35 2.26 7.89
N LEU A 289 14.93 2.19 6.63
CA LEU A 289 15.80 1.85 5.50
C LEU A 289 15.40 2.64 4.26
N ARG A 290 16.31 3.50 3.79
CA ARG A 290 16.12 4.29 2.56
C ARG A 290 17.27 4.02 1.61
N LEU A 291 16.94 3.62 0.39
CA LEU A 291 17.89 3.39 -0.67
C LEU A 291 17.91 4.62 -1.59
N ALA A 292 19.08 5.22 -1.79
CA ALA A 292 19.23 6.21 -2.85
C ALA A 292 19.04 5.55 -4.21
N TRP A 293 18.40 6.26 -5.13
CA TRP A 293 18.20 5.75 -6.48
C TRP A 293 19.55 5.61 -7.21
N PRO A 294 19.89 4.44 -7.78
CA PRO A 294 21.26 4.15 -8.24
C PRO A 294 21.54 4.48 -9.72
N THR A 295 20.52 4.73 -10.54
CA THR A 295 20.67 5.00 -11.99
C THR A 295 20.29 6.44 -12.35
N ALA A 296 20.57 6.87 -13.58
CA ALA A 296 20.22 8.21 -14.04
C ALA A 296 18.70 8.42 -14.23
N ARG A 297 17.95 7.35 -14.49
CA ARG A 297 16.50 7.39 -14.74
C ARG A 297 15.75 6.59 -13.70
N ARG A 298 14.68 7.18 -13.15
CA ARG A 298 13.77 6.50 -12.22
C ARG A 298 12.75 5.64 -12.96
N ALA A 299 13.18 4.48 -13.46
CA ALA A 299 12.31 3.54 -14.14
C ALA A 299 12.69 2.09 -13.83
N TYR A 300 11.68 1.24 -13.64
CA TYR A 300 11.83 -0.20 -13.50
C TYR A 300 11.63 -0.86 -14.86
N THR A 301 12.51 -1.80 -15.20
CA THR A 301 12.35 -2.66 -16.39
C THR A 301 11.84 -4.05 -16.04
N GLN A 302 12.02 -4.50 -14.79
CA GLN A 302 11.51 -5.77 -14.30
C GLN A 302 11.33 -5.76 -12.78
N ALA A 303 10.21 -6.30 -12.28
CA ALA A 303 9.93 -6.37 -10.86
C ALA A 303 10.55 -7.62 -10.20
N PHE A 304 10.54 -7.64 -8.87
CA PHE A 304 10.90 -8.83 -8.10
C PHE A 304 9.92 -9.96 -8.37
N GLY A 305 10.44 -11.15 -8.62
CA GLY A 305 9.65 -12.35 -8.86
C GLY A 305 9.00 -12.43 -10.24
N ASP A 306 9.21 -11.47 -11.15
CA ASP A 306 8.74 -11.57 -12.53
C ASP A 306 9.41 -12.73 -13.28
N ARG A 307 8.71 -13.26 -14.30
CA ARG A 307 9.20 -14.34 -15.20
C ARG A 307 9.57 -15.64 -14.48
N GLN A 308 8.79 -16.02 -13.47
CA GLN A 308 8.81 -17.30 -12.75
C GLN A 308 9.23 -18.48 -13.61
N GLN A 309 8.51 -18.76 -14.69
CA GLN A 309 8.77 -19.93 -15.52
C GLN A 309 10.10 -19.89 -16.26
N VAL A 310 10.43 -18.75 -16.86
CA VAL A 310 11.68 -18.58 -17.62
C VAL A 310 12.89 -18.80 -16.71
N TYR A 311 12.88 -18.21 -15.50
CA TYR A 311 14.00 -18.40 -14.57
C TYR A 311 14.06 -19.81 -13.99
N TYR A 312 12.91 -20.45 -13.74
CA TYR A 312 12.88 -21.82 -13.27
C TYR A 312 13.52 -22.76 -14.30
N GLU A 313 13.05 -22.73 -15.54
CA GLU A 313 13.57 -23.57 -16.64
C GLU A 313 15.05 -23.29 -16.93
N ALA A 314 15.45 -22.02 -16.98
CA ALA A 314 16.85 -21.64 -17.20
C ALA A 314 17.81 -22.09 -16.09
N SER A 315 17.27 -22.46 -14.92
CA SER A 315 18.07 -22.90 -13.77
C SER A 315 18.20 -24.41 -13.63
N TYR A 316 17.74 -25.19 -14.62
CA TYR A 316 17.88 -26.64 -14.59
C TYR A 316 19.35 -27.05 -14.73
N ASP A 317 19.85 -27.80 -13.75
CA ASP A 317 21.15 -28.46 -13.77
C ASP A 317 20.95 -29.96 -14.07
N ALA A 318 21.28 -30.36 -15.30
CA ALA A 318 21.11 -31.72 -15.77
C ALA A 318 22.04 -32.73 -15.08
N ASP A 319 23.18 -32.29 -14.55
CA ASP A 319 24.16 -33.19 -13.91
C ASP A 319 23.69 -33.61 -12.51
N HIS A 320 22.87 -32.79 -11.87
CA HIS A 320 22.38 -33.00 -10.51
C HIS A 320 20.87 -33.20 -10.42
N ASP A 321 20.14 -33.07 -11.55
CA ASP A 321 18.68 -33.17 -11.65
C ASP A 321 17.97 -32.22 -10.66
N VAL A 322 18.43 -30.96 -10.61
CA VAL A 322 17.89 -29.93 -9.71
C VAL A 322 17.78 -28.58 -10.41
N HIS A 323 16.78 -27.80 -9.99
CA HIS A 323 16.70 -26.37 -10.33
C HIS A 323 17.40 -25.54 -9.25
N TRP A 324 18.43 -24.77 -9.62
CA TRP A 324 19.15 -23.94 -8.65
C TRP A 324 18.43 -22.61 -8.36
N LEU A 325 17.53 -22.16 -9.24
CA LEU A 325 16.52 -21.13 -8.94
C LEU A 325 15.18 -21.79 -8.68
N HIS A 326 14.41 -21.22 -7.77
CA HIS A 326 13.08 -21.73 -7.42
C HIS A 326 11.97 -20.86 -8.02
N GLY A 327 12.26 -20.34 -9.23
CA GLY A 327 11.42 -19.44 -10.01
C GLY A 327 11.61 -17.95 -9.71
N GLY A 328 11.59 -17.15 -10.77
CA GLY A 328 11.42 -15.69 -10.73
C GLY A 328 12.69 -14.88 -10.56
N HIS A 329 12.56 -13.59 -10.81
CA HIS A 329 13.63 -12.61 -10.74
C HIS A 329 14.04 -12.25 -9.30
N GLU A 330 15.30 -12.47 -8.92
CA GLU A 330 15.82 -12.28 -7.55
C GLU A 330 16.25 -10.84 -7.21
N GLY A 331 15.54 -9.84 -7.74
CA GLY A 331 15.88 -8.44 -7.53
C GLY A 331 14.92 -7.53 -8.28
N VAL A 332 15.34 -6.29 -8.48
CA VAL A 332 14.63 -5.35 -9.37
C VAL A 332 15.58 -4.90 -10.46
N ASP A 333 15.09 -4.82 -11.68
CA ASP A 333 15.86 -4.27 -12.79
C ASP A 333 15.45 -2.82 -13.01
N LEU A 334 16.45 -1.95 -13.08
CA LEU A 334 16.31 -0.52 -13.22
C LEU A 334 16.87 -0.07 -14.57
N GLU A 335 16.15 0.82 -15.24
CA GLU A 335 16.59 1.37 -16.52
C GLU A 335 17.93 2.09 -16.33
N ALA A 336 18.91 1.70 -17.13
CA ALA A 336 20.22 2.33 -17.18
C ALA A 336 20.77 2.29 -18.60
N ALA A 337 21.05 3.46 -19.17
CA ALA A 337 21.72 3.54 -20.46
C ALA A 337 23.13 2.93 -20.36
N GLU A 338 23.57 2.20 -21.38
CA GLU A 338 24.92 1.65 -21.40
C GLU A 338 25.99 2.73 -21.20
N GLY A 339 27.00 2.44 -20.37
CA GLY A 339 28.04 3.37 -20.00
C GLY A 339 27.64 4.42 -18.95
N SER A 340 26.35 4.55 -18.60
CA SER A 340 25.89 5.49 -17.56
C SER A 340 26.37 5.07 -16.17
N PRO A 341 26.62 6.03 -15.26
CA PRO A 341 27.13 5.72 -13.93
C PRO A 341 26.10 4.99 -13.09
N ILE A 342 26.53 3.91 -12.42
CA ILE A 342 25.78 3.22 -11.38
C ILE A 342 26.30 3.68 -10.02
N ARG A 343 25.39 4.12 -9.16
CA ARG A 343 25.70 4.71 -7.86
C ARG A 343 25.28 3.81 -6.71
N ALA A 344 26.00 3.88 -5.61
CA ALA A 344 25.67 3.14 -4.40
C ALA A 344 24.39 3.67 -3.75
N CYS A 345 23.38 2.82 -3.55
CA CYS A 345 22.14 3.19 -2.86
C CYS A 345 22.35 3.47 -1.36
N LEU A 346 23.39 2.87 -0.76
CA LEU A 346 23.83 3.06 0.62
C LEU A 346 25.35 3.22 0.64
N GLY A 347 25.87 3.94 1.64
CA GLY A 347 27.29 3.96 1.92
C GLY A 347 27.74 2.67 2.61
N GLY A 348 28.92 2.16 2.28
CA GLY A 348 29.46 0.95 2.89
C GLY A 348 30.64 0.34 2.14
N ARG A 349 30.99 -0.89 2.50
CA ARG A 349 32.14 -1.60 1.95
C ARG A 349 31.79 -2.31 0.66
N VAL A 350 32.55 -2.02 -0.39
CA VAL A 350 32.48 -2.67 -1.70
C VAL A 350 33.17 -4.03 -1.63
N SER A 351 32.55 -5.04 -2.23
CA SER A 351 33.17 -6.34 -2.52
C SER A 351 32.83 -6.80 -3.93
N HIS A 352 33.79 -7.33 -4.67
CA HIS A 352 33.58 -7.80 -6.04
C HIS A 352 32.96 -9.20 -6.07
N GLY A 353 32.12 -9.43 -7.07
CA GLY A 353 31.57 -10.75 -7.36
C GLY A 353 32.58 -11.67 -8.05
N PRO A 354 32.52 -13.00 -7.85
CA PRO A 354 33.24 -13.93 -8.72
C PRO A 354 32.84 -13.77 -10.20
N PRO A 355 33.79 -13.96 -11.13
CA PRO A 355 33.53 -13.91 -12.56
C PRO A 355 32.69 -15.11 -13.02
N GLY A 356 32.13 -15.04 -14.24
CA GLY A 356 31.47 -16.16 -14.90
C GLY A 356 30.05 -16.49 -14.41
N THR A 357 29.49 -15.70 -13.48
CA THR A 357 28.10 -15.87 -13.03
C THR A 357 27.10 -15.22 -14.01
N ALA A 358 25.82 -15.58 -13.90
CA ALA A 358 24.74 -14.95 -14.67
C ALA A 358 24.64 -13.43 -14.47
N TYR A 359 25.12 -12.90 -13.33
CA TYR A 359 25.19 -11.47 -13.03
C TYR A 359 26.25 -10.70 -13.83
N GLY A 360 27.16 -11.38 -14.54
CA GLY A 360 28.25 -10.73 -15.27
C GLY A 360 29.27 -10.08 -14.34
N ASN A 361 29.68 -8.84 -14.64
CA ASN A 361 30.46 -8.05 -13.69
C ASN A 361 29.50 -7.41 -12.68
N TYR A 362 29.77 -7.61 -11.40
CA TYR A 362 28.94 -7.07 -10.35
C TYR A 362 29.73 -6.78 -9.09
N VAL A 363 29.21 -5.85 -8.30
CA VAL A 363 29.72 -5.55 -6.96
C VAL A 363 28.62 -5.72 -5.93
N ARG A 364 29.02 -5.91 -4.68
CA ARG A 364 28.14 -5.79 -3.52
C ARG A 364 28.60 -4.63 -2.66
N VAL A 365 27.66 -3.88 -2.10
CA VAL A 365 27.91 -2.89 -1.05
C VAL A 365 27.29 -3.41 0.23
N THR A 366 28.11 -3.62 1.26
CA THR A 366 27.67 -4.04 2.58
C THR A 366 27.68 -2.84 3.54
N SER A 367 26.52 -2.55 4.09
CA SER A 367 26.25 -1.39 4.93
C SER A 367 25.73 -1.82 6.30
N ARG A 368 26.04 -1.05 7.34
CA ARG A 368 25.41 -1.18 8.65
C ARG A 368 24.36 -0.07 8.79
N VAL A 369 23.09 -0.46 8.83
CA VAL A 369 21.96 0.47 8.93
C VAL A 369 21.40 0.41 10.36
N SER A 370 21.27 1.57 11.01
CA SER A 370 20.73 1.66 12.37
C SER A 370 19.30 1.13 12.42
N GLY A 371 18.95 0.37 13.46
CA GLY A 371 17.63 -0.25 13.61
C GLY A 371 17.34 -1.43 12.67
N VAL A 372 18.15 -1.66 11.64
CA VAL A 372 17.96 -2.74 10.65
C VAL A 372 19.04 -3.81 10.73
N GLY A 373 20.30 -3.41 10.96
CA GLY A 373 21.44 -4.31 10.98
C GLY A 373 22.24 -4.26 9.69
N GLN A 374 22.78 -5.40 9.25
CA GLN A 374 23.60 -5.47 8.04
C GLN A 374 22.71 -5.60 6.81
N VAL A 375 22.89 -4.67 5.86
CA VAL A 375 22.22 -4.67 4.55
C VAL A 375 23.29 -4.85 3.48
N THR A 376 23.09 -5.79 2.56
CA THR A 376 23.99 -6.00 1.42
C THR A 376 23.23 -5.81 0.12
N LEU A 377 23.67 -4.89 -0.72
CA LEU A 377 23.09 -4.60 -2.03
C LEU A 377 24.01 -5.11 -3.13
N LEU A 378 23.48 -5.87 -4.07
CA LEU A 378 24.18 -6.37 -5.26
C LEU A 378 23.83 -5.50 -6.46
N TYR A 379 24.84 -5.07 -7.22
CA TYR A 379 24.73 -4.25 -8.42
C TYR A 379 25.36 -5.00 -9.59
N ALA A 380 24.55 -5.52 -10.51
CA ALA A 380 24.98 -6.43 -11.56
C ALA A 380 24.87 -5.86 -12.98
N HIS A 381 25.36 -6.65 -13.94
CA HIS A 381 25.40 -6.35 -15.37
C HIS A 381 26.25 -5.15 -15.74
N LEU A 382 27.27 -4.83 -14.93
CA LEU A 382 28.16 -3.70 -15.17
C LEU A 382 29.08 -3.99 -16.37
N GLN A 383 29.30 -3.00 -17.24
CA GLN A 383 30.34 -3.12 -18.27
C GLN A 383 31.74 -2.93 -17.67
N GLU A 384 31.83 -2.12 -16.62
CA GLU A 384 33.06 -1.69 -15.98
C GLU A 384 32.77 -1.46 -14.49
N ILE A 385 33.62 -2.03 -13.62
CA ILE A 385 33.62 -1.74 -12.19
C ILE A 385 34.72 -0.71 -11.93
N THR A 386 34.34 0.48 -11.47
CA THR A 386 35.30 1.56 -11.18
C THR A 386 35.66 1.65 -9.70
N ALA A 387 34.83 1.08 -8.82
CA ALA A 387 35.10 1.01 -7.38
C ALA A 387 36.00 -0.20 -7.06
N PRO A 388 37.20 -0.01 -6.46
CA PRO A 388 38.07 -1.11 -6.07
C PRO A 388 37.44 -2.04 -5.02
N ASP A 389 37.88 -3.30 -5.03
CA ASP A 389 37.49 -4.27 -4.00
C ASP A 389 37.96 -3.79 -2.60
N GLY A 390 37.09 -3.90 -1.60
CA GLY A 390 37.35 -3.45 -0.24
C GLY A 390 37.21 -1.94 0.02
N MET A 391 36.94 -1.13 -1.01
CA MET A 391 36.72 0.32 -0.88
C MET A 391 35.51 0.63 0.01
N GLU A 392 35.61 1.66 0.86
CA GLU A 392 34.45 2.29 1.48
C GLU A 392 33.88 3.35 0.52
N VAL A 393 32.62 3.19 0.13
CA VAL A 393 31.91 4.11 -0.76
C VAL A 393 30.86 4.89 0.01
N ALA A 394 30.72 6.19 -0.25
CA ALA A 394 29.59 6.96 0.25
C ALA A 394 28.32 6.63 -0.56
N GLN A 395 27.15 6.83 0.04
CA GLN A 395 25.88 6.82 -0.71
C GLN A 395 25.98 7.80 -1.89
N GLY A 396 25.49 7.40 -3.07
CA GLY A 396 25.59 8.17 -4.30
C GLY A 396 26.96 8.10 -5.00
N GLY A 397 27.98 7.50 -4.37
CA GLY A 397 29.28 7.26 -4.98
C GLY A 397 29.20 6.30 -6.17
N VAL A 398 30.02 6.53 -7.20
CA VAL A 398 30.01 5.72 -8.43
C VAL A 398 30.70 4.38 -8.20
N LEU A 399 29.99 3.30 -8.46
CA LEU A 399 30.46 1.92 -8.34
C LEU A 399 31.06 1.40 -9.66
N GLY A 400 30.51 1.86 -10.77
CA GLY A 400 30.84 1.39 -12.10
C GLY A 400 29.92 1.99 -13.15
N ARG A 401 29.90 1.37 -14.32
CA ARG A 401 29.06 1.78 -15.45
C ARG A 401 28.09 0.66 -15.83
N ALA A 402 26.85 1.04 -16.10
CA ALA A 402 25.82 0.14 -16.59
C ALA A 402 26.27 -0.51 -17.89
N GLY A 403 25.95 -1.78 -18.09
CA GLY A 403 26.41 -2.54 -19.24
C GLY A 403 25.47 -3.67 -19.59
N ARG A 404 26.03 -4.64 -20.30
CA ARG A 404 25.34 -5.84 -20.79
C ARG A 404 26.08 -7.14 -20.44
N ALA A 405 26.82 -7.13 -19.33
CA ALA A 405 27.61 -8.29 -18.92
C ALA A 405 26.73 -9.38 -18.28
N GLY A 406 27.05 -10.65 -18.54
CA GLY A 406 26.27 -11.78 -17.99
C GLY A 406 25.07 -12.15 -18.87
N GLN A 407 24.04 -12.74 -18.26
CA GLN A 407 22.83 -13.19 -18.95
C GLN A 407 21.77 -12.07 -18.97
N VAL A 408 21.80 -11.23 -20.00
CA VAL A 408 20.88 -10.09 -20.15
C VAL A 408 20.40 -9.91 -21.59
N THR A 409 19.23 -9.29 -21.76
CA THR A 409 18.67 -8.95 -23.09
C THR A 409 18.97 -7.52 -23.52
N GLY A 410 19.47 -6.67 -22.62
CA GLY A 410 19.83 -5.28 -22.92
C GLY A 410 20.42 -4.55 -21.70
N PRO A 411 20.91 -3.31 -21.87
CA PRO A 411 21.49 -2.53 -20.78
C PRO A 411 20.47 -2.18 -19.69
N HIS A 412 20.79 -2.54 -18.45
CA HIS A 412 20.04 -2.19 -17.24
C HIS A 412 20.92 -2.40 -16.00
N LEU A 413 20.42 -2.01 -14.82
CA LEU A 413 21.00 -2.40 -13.54
C LEU A 413 20.10 -3.44 -12.88
N HIS A 414 20.64 -4.62 -12.59
CA HIS A 414 20.01 -5.54 -11.65
C HIS A 414 20.44 -5.17 -10.22
N LEU A 415 19.45 -4.92 -9.35
CA LEU A 415 19.65 -4.61 -7.94
C LEU A 415 19.02 -5.68 -7.03
N GLY A 416 19.87 -6.46 -6.37
CA GLY A 416 19.46 -7.43 -5.34
C GLY A 416 19.72 -6.89 -3.93
N MET A 417 18.86 -7.21 -2.96
CA MET A 417 19.04 -6.79 -1.56
C MET A 417 19.02 -7.96 -0.59
N LYS A 418 19.93 -7.97 0.38
CA LYS A 418 19.92 -8.89 1.53
C LYS A 418 19.90 -8.10 2.82
N ILE A 419 19.18 -8.61 3.83
CA ILE A 419 19.18 -8.07 5.18
C ILE A 419 19.51 -9.22 6.14
N ALA A 420 20.53 -9.05 6.97
CA ALA A 420 20.97 -10.11 7.89
C ALA A 420 19.82 -10.56 8.81
N GLY A 421 19.62 -11.87 8.92
CA GLY A 421 18.52 -12.49 9.67
C GLY A 421 17.24 -12.70 8.87
N LEU A 422 17.09 -12.04 7.72
CA LEU A 422 15.98 -12.23 6.79
C LEU A 422 16.39 -13.10 5.61
N SER A 423 15.60 -14.14 5.34
CA SER A 423 15.81 -15.05 4.22
C SER A 423 14.48 -15.69 3.84
N LEU A 424 14.24 -15.85 2.55
CA LEU A 424 13.00 -16.42 2.00
C LEU A 424 13.05 -17.95 1.97
N ARG A 425 14.16 -18.52 1.50
CA ARG A 425 14.38 -19.97 1.30
C ARG A 425 15.89 -20.28 1.42
N PRO A 426 16.32 -21.56 1.47
CA PRO A 426 17.75 -21.89 1.44
C PRO A 426 18.46 -21.45 0.14
N THR A 427 17.71 -21.28 -0.94
CA THR A 427 18.22 -21.13 -2.32
C THR A 427 17.95 -19.77 -2.95
N SER A 428 17.03 -18.96 -2.39
CA SER A 428 16.86 -17.56 -2.76
C SER A 428 17.35 -16.66 -1.65
N HIS A 429 18.32 -15.81 -1.96
CA HIS A 429 19.01 -15.02 -0.95
C HIS A 429 18.66 -13.53 -0.97
N TYR A 430 17.83 -13.09 -1.91
CA TYR A 430 17.51 -11.67 -2.09
C TYR A 430 16.05 -11.37 -1.75
N LEU A 431 15.83 -10.15 -1.28
CA LEU A 431 14.57 -9.56 -0.87
C LEU A 431 14.21 -8.45 -1.86
N ASN A 432 12.93 -8.11 -1.93
CA ASN A 432 12.48 -7.02 -2.79
C ASN A 432 13.00 -5.67 -2.26
N ALA A 433 13.81 -4.99 -3.07
CA ALA A 433 14.37 -3.68 -2.75
C ALA A 433 13.43 -2.50 -3.06
N ARG A 434 12.40 -2.72 -3.88
CA ARG A 434 11.48 -1.68 -4.35
C ARG A 434 10.87 -0.85 -3.22
N PRO A 435 10.35 -1.43 -2.11
CA PRO A 435 9.74 -0.64 -1.03
C PRO A 435 10.66 0.40 -0.38
N TYR A 436 11.98 0.31 -0.61
CA TYR A 436 12.99 1.21 -0.04
C TYR A 436 13.61 2.16 -1.06
N LEU A 437 13.43 1.89 -2.36
CA LEU A 437 13.81 2.77 -3.48
C LEU A 437 12.70 3.79 -3.78
N GLU A 438 11.46 3.37 -3.59
CA GLU A 438 10.29 4.23 -3.72
C GLU A 438 10.19 5.15 -2.50
N PRO A 439 9.96 6.45 -2.70
CA PRO A 439 9.85 7.38 -1.59
C PRO A 439 8.55 7.08 -0.83
N VAL A 440 8.63 6.82 0.48
CA VAL A 440 7.43 6.83 1.34
C VAL A 440 7.08 8.28 1.58
N ARG A 441 5.98 8.74 1.01
CA ARG A 441 5.63 10.15 0.98
C ARG A 441 4.29 10.43 1.64
N GLY A 442 4.32 10.44 2.96
CA GLY A 442 3.36 11.16 3.80
C GLY A 442 1.89 10.91 3.48
N THR A 443 1.45 9.67 3.66
CA THR A 443 0.04 9.33 3.84
C THR A 443 -0.36 9.70 5.28
N PRO A 444 -1.53 10.32 5.51
CA PRO A 444 -1.94 10.71 6.85
C PRO A 444 -2.13 9.49 7.75
N ARG A 445 -1.76 9.61 9.03
CA ARG A 445 -1.88 8.48 10.00
C ARG A 445 -3.33 8.13 10.33
N VAL A 446 -4.17 9.17 10.35
CA VAL A 446 -5.61 9.12 10.60
C VAL A 446 -6.28 10.00 9.57
N GLU A 447 -7.46 9.59 9.13
CA GLU A 447 -8.28 10.41 8.26
C GLU A 447 -8.71 11.70 9.01
N TYR A 448 -8.59 12.85 8.35
CA TYR A 448 -9.08 14.12 8.88
C TYR A 448 -9.51 15.05 7.76
N ALA A 449 -10.46 15.95 8.08
CA ALA A 449 -10.90 17.00 7.17
C ALA A 449 -9.90 18.17 7.19
N ARG A 450 -9.17 18.37 6.10
CA ARG A 450 -8.29 19.56 5.97
C ARG A 450 -9.08 20.75 5.46
N THR A 451 -9.05 21.86 6.18
CA THR A 451 -9.55 23.16 5.69
C THR A 451 -8.38 24.11 5.48
N TYR A 452 -8.16 24.50 4.23
CA TYR A 452 -7.10 25.40 3.80
C TYR A 452 -7.71 26.72 3.33
N VAL A 453 -7.29 27.85 3.90
CA VAL A 453 -7.64 29.18 3.41
C VAL A 453 -6.58 29.60 2.41
N LEU A 454 -6.96 29.63 1.14
CA LEU A 454 -6.11 29.98 0.01
C LEU A 454 -6.22 31.48 -0.27
N LEU A 455 -5.12 32.19 -0.06
CA LEU A 455 -5.02 33.62 -0.34
C LEU A 455 -4.48 33.89 -1.76
N PRO A 456 -4.97 34.91 -2.47
CA PRO A 456 -4.60 35.17 -3.85
C PRO A 456 -3.15 35.66 -4.00
N PRO A 457 -2.57 35.60 -5.22
CA PRO A 457 -1.21 36.05 -5.48
C PRO A 457 -0.94 37.51 -5.08
N ALA A 458 -1.96 38.38 -5.07
CA ALA A 458 -1.81 39.79 -4.68
C ALA A 458 -1.91 40.05 -3.16
N ALA A 459 -2.28 39.06 -2.34
CA ALA A 459 -2.48 39.23 -0.90
C ALA A 459 -1.15 39.36 -0.15
N ASP A 460 -0.96 40.49 0.53
CA ASP A 460 0.15 40.72 1.46
C ASP A 460 -0.12 40.12 2.85
N SER A 461 0.78 40.37 3.79
CA SER A 461 0.71 39.88 5.16
C SER A 461 -0.53 40.35 5.91
N ASP A 462 -1.13 41.51 5.60
CA ASP A 462 -2.34 41.99 6.29
C ASP A 462 -3.54 41.06 6.02
N TRP A 463 -3.65 40.53 4.79
CA TRP A 463 -4.64 39.51 4.45
C TRP A 463 -4.42 38.20 5.22
N ALA A 464 -3.17 37.77 5.35
CA ALA A 464 -2.84 36.56 6.10
C ALA A 464 -3.11 36.72 7.60
N GLN A 465 -2.83 37.91 8.16
CA GLN A 465 -3.15 38.29 9.53
C GLN A 465 -4.66 38.21 9.78
N ALA A 466 -5.47 38.80 8.89
CA ALA A 466 -6.93 38.73 8.99
C ALA A 466 -7.46 37.29 9.05
N VAL A 467 -6.88 36.36 8.29
CA VAL A 467 -7.27 34.94 8.33
C VAL A 467 -6.95 34.31 9.69
N VAL A 468 -5.72 34.49 10.19
CA VAL A 468 -5.31 33.85 11.45
C VAL A 468 -6.07 34.45 12.64
N GLU A 469 -6.26 35.76 12.69
CA GLU A 469 -7.04 36.41 13.74
C GLU A 469 -8.49 35.92 13.78
N ALA A 470 -9.12 35.74 12.61
CA ALA A 470 -10.51 35.31 12.54
C ALA A 470 -10.71 33.81 12.82
N THR A 471 -9.72 32.96 12.51
CA THR A 471 -9.94 31.51 12.45
C THR A 471 -9.07 30.68 13.38
N TRP A 472 -7.96 31.21 13.89
CA TRP A 472 -6.97 30.38 14.57
C TRP A 472 -7.50 29.80 15.89
N ASP A 473 -7.96 30.65 16.80
CA ASP A 473 -8.42 30.20 18.13
C ASP A 473 -9.73 29.40 18.09
N ALA A 474 -10.56 29.67 17.07
CA ALA A 474 -11.85 29.01 16.92
C ALA A 474 -11.78 27.71 16.11
N ARG A 475 -10.93 27.64 15.07
CA ARG A 475 -10.96 26.57 14.06
C ARG A 475 -9.59 26.06 13.62
N ARG A 476 -8.50 26.78 13.86
CA ARG A 476 -7.12 26.44 13.43
C ARG A 476 -7.01 26.06 11.95
N PHE A 477 -7.64 26.83 11.07
CA PHE A 477 -7.51 26.58 9.63
C PHE A 477 -6.07 26.77 9.17
N THR A 478 -5.65 25.93 8.21
CA THR A 478 -4.34 26.09 7.56
C THR A 478 -4.42 27.29 6.62
N VAL A 479 -3.40 28.16 6.63
CA VAL A 479 -3.35 29.35 5.77
C VAL A 479 -2.16 29.23 4.83
N GLY A 480 -2.36 29.54 3.54
CA GLY A 480 -1.25 29.62 2.59
C GLY A 480 -1.63 30.15 1.22
N GLY A 481 -0.62 30.32 0.37
CA GLY A 481 -0.72 31.00 -0.93
C GLY A 481 -0.46 30.12 -2.15
N SER A 482 -0.44 28.78 -1.99
CA SER A 482 -0.17 27.84 -3.08
C SER A 482 -1.42 27.01 -3.37
N ALA A 483 -1.95 27.12 -4.59
CA ALA A 483 -3.10 26.35 -5.03
C ALA A 483 -2.79 24.84 -5.06
N ASP A 484 -1.58 24.46 -5.49
CA ASP A 484 -1.13 23.07 -5.45
C ASP A 484 -0.99 22.56 -3.99
N ASP A 485 -0.50 23.36 -3.04
CA ASP A 485 -0.44 22.96 -1.60
C ASP A 485 -1.83 22.77 -1.02
N ALA A 486 -2.78 23.63 -1.35
CA ALA A 486 -4.16 23.51 -0.90
C ALA A 486 -4.85 22.23 -1.42
N GLY A 487 -4.45 21.77 -2.62
CA GLY A 487 -5.03 20.60 -3.29
C GLY A 487 -4.42 19.24 -2.92
N ILE A 488 -3.15 19.19 -2.50
CA ILE A 488 -2.46 17.94 -2.20
C ILE A 488 -2.93 17.29 -0.90
N GLY A 489 -2.69 15.98 -0.80
CA GLY A 489 -2.86 15.20 0.41
C GLY A 489 -3.65 13.93 0.13
N ASP A 490 -3.17 12.82 0.67
CA ASP A 490 -3.85 11.53 0.65
C ASP A 490 -4.99 11.50 1.69
N LEU A 491 -5.93 12.45 1.57
CA LEU A 491 -7.03 12.70 2.50
C LEU A 491 -8.37 12.49 1.81
N ASP A 492 -9.30 11.82 2.49
CA ASP A 492 -10.65 11.56 1.96
C ASP A 492 -11.49 12.83 1.83
N PHE A 493 -11.18 13.87 2.61
CA PHE A 493 -11.85 15.16 2.51
C PHE A 493 -10.90 16.36 2.59
N ARG A 494 -10.82 17.09 1.49
CA ARG A 494 -10.04 18.33 1.35
C ARG A 494 -10.99 19.48 1.06
N ARG A 495 -10.87 20.56 1.81
CA ARG A 495 -11.64 21.79 1.63
C ARG A 495 -10.71 22.97 1.44
N VAL A 496 -11.00 23.79 0.44
CA VAL A 496 -10.30 25.06 0.18
C VAL A 496 -11.29 26.20 0.26
N ILE A 497 -11.07 27.14 1.16
CA ILE A 497 -11.72 28.45 1.14
C ILE A 497 -10.85 29.35 0.28
N ALA A 498 -11.26 29.58 -0.96
CA ALA A 498 -10.52 30.42 -1.91
C ALA A 498 -10.96 31.88 -1.75
N VAL A 499 -10.06 32.71 -1.24
CA VAL A 499 -10.30 34.15 -1.05
C VAL A 499 -10.08 34.86 -2.37
N ASN A 500 -11.06 35.68 -2.79
CA ASN A 500 -11.05 36.45 -4.03
C ASN A 500 -10.54 35.61 -5.21
N PRO A 501 -11.22 34.50 -5.56
CA PRO A 501 -10.76 33.53 -6.55
C PRO A 501 -10.47 34.17 -7.92
N THR A 502 -11.16 35.26 -8.28
CA THR A 502 -10.88 36.02 -9.52
C THR A 502 -9.51 36.72 -9.53
N GLY A 503 -8.83 36.79 -8.39
CA GLY A 503 -7.46 37.28 -8.27
C GLY A 503 -6.39 36.29 -8.75
N TRP A 504 -6.78 35.06 -9.09
CA TRP A 504 -5.91 34.07 -9.73
C TRP A 504 -5.97 34.19 -11.26
N SER A 505 -4.88 33.85 -11.94
CA SER A 505 -4.82 33.90 -13.41
C SER A 505 -5.65 32.80 -14.08
N ASP A 506 -5.79 31.67 -13.39
CA ASP A 506 -6.51 30.49 -13.85
C ASP A 506 -7.87 30.39 -13.14
N ASP A 507 -8.85 29.75 -13.78
CA ASP A 507 -10.10 29.38 -13.12
C ASP A 507 -9.81 28.29 -12.08
N LEU A 508 -9.81 28.67 -10.79
CA LEU A 508 -9.53 27.75 -9.70
C LEU A 508 -10.50 26.56 -9.65
N THR A 509 -11.74 26.73 -10.10
CA THR A 509 -12.72 25.64 -10.13
C THR A 509 -12.26 24.59 -11.13
N ALA A 510 -12.00 25.01 -12.38
CA ALA A 510 -11.50 24.13 -13.42
C ALA A 510 -10.13 23.52 -13.06
N PHE A 511 -9.23 24.30 -12.47
CA PHE A 511 -7.93 23.84 -11.99
C PHE A 511 -8.05 22.69 -10.99
N TYR A 512 -8.91 22.82 -9.98
CA TYR A 512 -9.10 21.78 -8.97
C TYR A 512 -9.87 20.58 -9.51
N GLU A 513 -10.86 20.76 -10.38
CA GLU A 513 -11.55 19.66 -11.06
C GLU A 513 -10.58 18.83 -11.92
N GLU A 514 -9.65 19.49 -12.62
CA GLU A 514 -8.68 18.81 -13.48
C GLU A 514 -7.56 18.11 -12.69
N HIS A 515 -7.01 18.78 -11.69
CA HIS A 515 -5.76 18.35 -11.05
C HIS A 515 -5.92 17.75 -9.66
N TYR A 516 -7.00 18.08 -8.95
CA TYR A 516 -7.22 17.68 -7.56
C TYR A 516 -8.71 17.33 -7.30
N PRO A 517 -9.28 16.36 -8.04
CA PRO A 517 -10.70 16.06 -7.96
C PRO A 517 -11.11 15.59 -6.56
N GLY A 518 -12.38 15.80 -6.21
CA GLY A 518 -12.94 15.49 -4.89
C GLY A 518 -12.70 16.57 -3.82
N LEU A 519 -12.05 17.67 -4.17
CA LEU A 519 -11.85 18.82 -3.30
C LEU A 519 -13.10 19.70 -3.24
N LEU A 520 -13.51 20.11 -2.04
CA LEU A 520 -14.58 21.10 -1.85
C LEU A 520 -14.00 22.52 -1.91
N LEU A 521 -14.22 23.20 -3.03
CA LEU A 521 -13.89 24.61 -3.20
C LEU A 521 -15.02 25.50 -2.67
N ILE A 522 -14.70 26.43 -1.77
CA ILE A 522 -15.61 27.43 -1.20
C ILE A 522 -15.08 28.81 -1.59
N PRO A 523 -15.64 29.47 -2.61
CA PRO A 523 -15.25 30.82 -2.96
C PRO A 523 -15.72 31.80 -1.87
N LEU A 524 -14.85 32.74 -1.49
CA LEU A 524 -15.16 33.80 -0.54
C LEU A 524 -14.64 35.13 -1.09
N GLU A 525 -15.54 36.07 -1.33
CA GLU A 525 -15.21 37.42 -1.79
C GLU A 525 -15.10 38.37 -0.60
N ALA A 526 -14.03 39.14 -0.54
CA ALA A 526 -13.78 40.15 0.47
C ALA A 526 -13.01 41.34 -0.15
N PRO A 527 -13.50 42.59 -0.01
CA PRO A 527 -12.83 43.75 -0.59
C PRO A 527 -11.63 44.26 0.23
N THR A 528 -11.53 43.91 1.51
CA THR A 528 -10.43 44.29 2.42
C THR A 528 -10.10 43.16 3.40
N PRO A 529 -8.92 43.18 4.06
CA PRO A 529 -8.59 42.24 5.12
C PRO A 529 -9.62 42.21 6.27
N GLU A 530 -10.16 43.37 6.68
CA GLU A 530 -11.16 43.44 7.75
C GLU A 530 -12.46 42.74 7.34
N ALA A 531 -12.92 42.98 6.10
CA ALA A 531 -14.10 42.32 5.56
C ALA A 531 -13.87 40.80 5.42
N LEU A 532 -12.64 40.37 5.11
CA LEU A 532 -12.28 38.95 5.11
C LEU A 532 -12.38 38.36 6.52
N ALA A 533 -11.83 39.02 7.53
CA ALA A 533 -11.88 38.56 8.91
C ALA A 533 -13.34 38.40 9.40
N GLU A 534 -14.19 39.40 9.12
CA GLU A 534 -15.62 39.34 9.43
C GLU A 534 -16.31 38.17 8.73
N ALA A 535 -16.05 37.98 7.42
CA ALA A 535 -16.65 36.90 6.64
C ALA A 535 -16.23 35.51 7.15
N LEU A 536 -14.95 35.34 7.50
CA LEU A 536 -14.40 34.10 8.06
C LEU A 536 -14.96 33.80 9.44
N ALA A 537 -15.05 34.81 10.32
CA ALA A 537 -15.64 34.67 11.65
C ALA A 537 -17.14 34.31 11.59
N ALA A 538 -17.83 34.83 10.58
CA ALA A 538 -19.25 34.57 10.33
C ALA A 538 -19.54 33.26 9.58
N LEU A 539 -18.51 32.48 9.20
CA LEU A 539 -18.71 31.20 8.51
C LEU A 539 -19.64 30.30 9.34
N PRO A 540 -20.60 29.59 8.71
CA PRO A 540 -21.37 28.58 9.42
C PRO A 540 -20.45 27.47 9.96
N PRO A 541 -20.96 26.59 10.84
CA PRO A 541 -20.32 25.30 11.08
C PRO A 541 -20.03 24.65 9.73
N MET A 542 -18.76 24.32 9.49
CA MET A 542 -18.38 23.79 8.20
C MET A 542 -18.95 22.38 8.06
N PRO A 543 -19.44 21.99 6.86
CA PRO A 543 -20.02 20.66 6.67
C PRO A 543 -19.03 19.58 7.13
N GLU A 544 -19.51 18.53 7.79
CA GLU A 544 -18.69 17.32 7.93
C GLU A 544 -18.51 16.65 6.56
N VAL A 545 -17.61 15.67 6.46
CA VAL A 545 -17.33 14.95 5.20
C VAL A 545 -18.65 14.57 4.53
N PRO A 546 -18.98 15.10 3.33
CA PRO A 546 -20.16 14.70 2.59
C PRO A 546 -20.10 13.20 2.33
N ALA A 547 -21.17 12.47 2.63
CA ALA A 547 -21.23 11.01 2.50
C ALA A 547 -20.98 10.49 1.06
N ASP A 548 -21.02 11.38 0.07
CA ASP A 548 -21.06 11.05 -1.35
C ASP A 548 -19.82 11.54 -2.14
N LEU A 549 -18.80 12.12 -1.48
CA LEU A 549 -17.57 12.49 -2.19
C LEU A 549 -16.69 11.26 -2.40
N PRO A 550 -16.29 10.93 -3.66
CA PRO A 550 -15.37 9.83 -3.89
C PRO A 550 -14.00 10.17 -3.27
N PRO A 551 -13.35 9.22 -2.58
CA PRO A 551 -12.00 9.41 -2.05
C PRO A 551 -11.02 9.43 -3.23
N LEU A 552 -10.87 10.58 -3.85
CA LEU A 552 -9.86 10.83 -4.87
C LEU A 552 -8.67 11.48 -4.18
N HIS A 553 -7.51 10.85 -4.26
CA HIS A 553 -6.30 11.27 -3.55
C HIS A 553 -5.57 12.38 -4.33
N GLY A 554 -5.20 13.47 -3.66
CA GLY A 554 -4.53 14.61 -4.29
C GLY A 554 -3.02 14.40 -4.42
N LEU A 555 -2.58 13.77 -5.50
CA LEU A 555 -1.15 13.72 -5.87
C LEU A 555 -0.69 15.10 -6.38
N PRO A 556 0.56 15.51 -6.12
CA PRO A 556 1.07 16.77 -6.63
C PRO A 556 1.19 16.70 -8.16
N ARG A 557 0.55 17.65 -8.84
CA ARG A 557 0.66 17.85 -10.29
C ARG A 557 2.10 18.10 -10.73
N ALA A 558 2.89 18.79 -9.91
CA ALA A 558 4.31 19.02 -10.09
C ALA A 558 5.05 19.00 -8.75
N GLN A 559 6.35 18.72 -8.78
CA GLN A 559 7.20 18.80 -7.59
C GLN A 559 7.49 20.27 -7.25
N TYR A 560 7.36 20.62 -5.98
CA TYR A 560 7.69 21.96 -5.45
C TYR A 560 8.20 21.85 -4.01
N GLU A 561 8.86 22.91 -3.54
CA GLU A 561 9.31 23.00 -2.16
C GLU A 561 8.17 23.45 -1.25
N ARG A 562 7.80 22.60 -0.29
CA ARG A 562 6.81 22.94 0.73
C ARG A 562 7.49 23.28 2.04
N THR A 563 7.24 24.47 2.57
CA THR A 563 7.62 24.86 3.93
C THR A 563 6.37 25.12 4.76
N TYR A 564 6.22 24.37 5.85
CA TYR A 564 5.10 24.46 6.79
C TYR A 564 5.61 24.90 8.15
N VAL A 565 5.06 25.99 8.70
CA VAL A 565 5.31 26.44 10.07
C VAL A 565 4.25 25.83 10.97
N LEU A 566 4.68 24.88 11.80
CA LEU A 566 3.81 24.11 12.68
C LEU A 566 3.80 24.72 14.08
N LEU A 567 2.65 25.22 14.48
CA LEU A 567 2.42 25.83 15.80
C LEU A 567 1.83 24.82 16.80
N PRO A 568 2.24 24.87 18.08
CA PRO A 568 1.81 23.90 19.08
C PRO A 568 0.32 24.06 19.46
N PRO A 569 -0.29 23.03 20.09
CA PRO A 569 -1.69 23.08 20.50
C PRO A 569 -2.05 24.23 21.45
N ALA A 570 -1.08 24.78 22.20
CA ALA A 570 -1.30 25.89 23.12
C ALA A 570 -1.08 27.27 22.49
N ALA A 571 -0.59 27.36 21.24
CA ALA A 571 -0.34 28.64 20.58
C ALA A 571 -1.66 29.28 20.10
N ASP A 572 -1.98 30.46 20.61
CA ASP A 572 -3.13 31.28 20.21
C ASP A 572 -2.88 32.06 18.91
N SER A 573 -3.82 32.93 18.53
CA SER A 573 -3.75 33.75 17.33
C SER A 573 -2.55 34.71 17.30
N ASP A 574 -2.04 35.17 18.45
CA ASP A 574 -0.88 36.07 18.47
C ASP A 574 0.39 35.37 17.96
N TRP A 575 0.55 34.09 18.29
CA TRP A 575 1.63 33.28 17.74
C TRP A 575 1.50 33.07 16.24
N ALA A 576 0.29 32.80 15.75
CA ALA A 576 0.02 32.64 14.33
C ALA A 576 0.26 33.94 13.55
N ARG A 577 -0.18 35.08 14.11
CA ARG A 577 0.05 36.43 13.59
C ARG A 577 1.54 36.73 13.42
N ALA A 578 2.34 36.42 14.44
CA ALA A 578 3.80 36.59 14.36
C ALA A 578 4.47 35.76 13.25
N VAL A 579 3.95 34.56 12.96
CA VAL A 579 4.46 33.75 11.84
C VAL A 579 4.16 34.40 10.49
N VAL A 580 2.91 34.81 10.26
CA VAL A 580 2.51 35.40 8.97
C VAL A 580 3.21 36.74 8.75
N GLU A 581 3.31 37.59 9.78
CA GLU A 581 4.04 38.86 9.73
C GLU A 581 5.52 38.65 9.33
N ALA A 582 6.17 37.62 9.89
CA ALA A 582 7.58 37.36 9.63
C ALA A 582 7.89 36.70 8.28
N THR A 583 6.93 35.97 7.70
CA THR A 583 7.22 35.03 6.59
C THR A 583 6.39 35.24 5.33
N TRP A 584 5.22 35.87 5.42
CA TRP A 584 4.27 35.90 4.32
C TRP A 584 4.80 36.68 3.11
N ASP A 585 5.17 37.94 3.30
CA ASP A 585 5.61 38.81 2.19
C ASP A 585 6.95 38.39 1.59
N ALA A 586 7.76 37.63 2.33
CA ALA A 586 9.05 37.14 1.86
C ALA A 586 8.96 35.77 1.17
N ARG A 587 8.18 34.83 1.72
CA ARG A 587 8.20 33.41 1.32
C ARG A 587 6.84 32.73 1.25
N ARG A 588 5.78 33.31 1.81
CA ARG A 588 4.43 32.71 1.90
C ARG A 588 4.43 31.29 2.46
N PHE A 589 5.15 31.07 3.57
CA PHE A 589 5.12 29.77 4.22
C PHE A 589 3.70 29.41 4.67
N THR A 590 3.34 28.14 4.52
CA THR A 590 2.06 27.62 5.00
C THR A 590 2.09 27.59 6.53
N VAL A 591 1.02 28.05 7.17
CA VAL A 591 0.91 28.09 8.64
C VAL A 591 -0.24 27.21 9.08
N GLY A 592 -0.02 26.37 10.09
CA GLY A 592 -1.12 25.58 10.65
C GLY A 592 -0.74 24.78 11.90
N GLY A 593 -1.74 24.10 12.46
CA GLY A 593 -1.67 23.43 13.76
C GLY A 593 -1.77 21.90 13.71
N SER A 594 -1.65 21.28 12.53
CA SER A 594 -1.74 19.83 12.36
C SER A 594 -0.38 19.25 11.98
N ALA A 595 0.16 18.37 12.83
CA ALA A 595 1.41 17.68 12.55
C ALA A 595 1.28 16.72 11.35
N ASP A 596 0.09 16.13 11.15
CA ASP A 596 -0.18 15.32 9.97
C ASP A 596 -0.20 16.19 8.69
N ASP A 597 -0.86 17.36 8.70
CA ASP A 597 -0.85 18.30 7.56
C ASP A 597 0.58 18.80 7.25
N ALA A 598 1.39 19.05 8.28
CA ALA A 598 2.77 19.46 8.09
C ALA A 598 3.62 18.40 7.34
N GLY A 599 3.28 17.11 7.46
CA GLY A 599 4.05 16.00 6.88
C GLY A 599 3.54 15.43 5.55
N ILE A 600 2.29 15.67 5.18
CA ILE A 600 1.65 15.06 4.00
C ILE A 600 2.17 15.58 2.65
N GLY A 601 1.83 14.84 1.59
CA GLY A 601 2.00 15.21 0.20
C GLY A 601 3.15 14.45 -0.46
N ASP A 602 2.96 14.01 -1.72
CA ASP A 602 3.97 13.26 -2.49
C ASP A 602 5.10 14.16 -3.05
N LEU A 603 5.72 14.94 -2.16
CA LEU A 603 6.75 15.93 -2.48
C LEU A 603 8.17 15.46 -2.14
N ASP A 604 9.13 15.82 -2.98
CA ASP A 604 10.59 15.66 -2.80
C ASP A 604 11.12 16.50 -1.64
N PHE A 605 10.58 17.70 -1.47
CA PHE A 605 11.04 18.64 -0.47
C PHE A 605 9.89 19.09 0.42
N ARG A 606 9.91 18.61 1.67
CA ARG A 606 8.98 19.03 2.72
C ARG A 606 9.79 19.50 3.91
N ARG A 607 9.65 20.77 4.29
CA ARG A 607 10.27 21.34 5.48
C ARG A 607 9.19 21.66 6.49
N VAL A 608 9.38 21.21 7.72
CA VAL A 608 8.53 21.56 8.86
C VAL A 608 9.35 22.38 9.83
N ILE A 609 8.98 23.65 9.99
CA ILE A 609 9.50 24.53 11.05
C ILE A 609 8.58 24.33 12.27
N ALA A 610 9.02 23.52 13.22
CA ALA A 610 8.24 23.18 14.41
C ALA A 610 8.50 24.19 15.53
N VAL A 611 7.51 25.01 15.84
CA VAL A 611 7.57 26.03 16.90
C VAL A 611 7.29 25.38 18.25
N ASN A 612 8.14 25.67 19.24
CA ASN A 612 8.04 25.19 20.63
C ASN A 612 7.64 23.70 20.69
N PRO A 613 8.42 22.80 20.08
CA PRO A 613 8.04 21.39 19.88
C PRO A 613 7.75 20.64 21.17
N THR A 614 8.33 21.07 22.30
CA THR A 614 8.02 20.54 23.63
C THR A 614 6.54 20.71 24.03
N GLY A 615 5.85 21.70 23.47
CA GLY A 615 4.42 21.95 23.68
C GLY A 615 3.49 20.89 23.08
N TRP A 616 4.01 19.93 22.30
CA TRP A 616 3.24 18.82 21.74
C TRP A 616 3.14 17.60 22.67
N GLY A 617 3.89 17.58 23.78
CA GLY A 617 3.86 16.50 24.77
C GLY A 617 4.67 15.25 24.38
N ASP A 618 4.75 14.93 23.09
CA ASP A 618 5.53 13.81 22.53
C ASP A 618 6.77 14.29 21.75
N ASP A 619 7.68 13.37 21.42
CA ASP A 619 8.83 13.67 20.57
C ASP A 619 8.40 13.89 19.11
N LEU A 620 8.16 15.16 18.78
CA LEU A 620 7.70 15.57 17.46
C LEU A 620 8.72 15.30 16.34
N ARG A 621 10.02 15.23 16.65
CA ARG A 621 11.03 14.82 15.66
C ARG A 621 10.84 13.34 15.34
N ALA A 622 10.77 12.50 16.37
CA ALA A 622 10.53 11.06 16.19
C ALA A 622 9.20 10.80 15.47
N PHE A 623 8.17 11.61 15.74
CA PHE A 623 6.90 11.58 15.03
C PHE A 623 7.08 11.74 13.51
N PHE A 624 7.75 12.79 13.06
CA PHE A 624 7.97 13.03 11.62
C PHE A 624 8.90 11.98 11.01
N GLU A 625 9.95 11.56 11.71
CA GLU A 625 10.85 10.51 11.25
C GLU A 625 10.11 9.18 11.02
N TRP A 626 9.17 8.85 11.91
CA TRP A 626 8.41 7.60 11.85
C TRP A 626 7.27 7.64 10.82
N HIS A 627 6.44 8.68 10.88
CA HIS A 627 5.18 8.75 10.12
C HIS A 627 5.32 9.50 8.79
N TYR A 628 6.25 10.45 8.69
CA TYR A 628 6.44 11.31 7.52
C TYR A 628 7.92 11.36 7.08
N PRO A 629 8.54 10.20 6.81
CA PRO A 629 9.97 10.11 6.56
C PRO A 629 10.37 10.99 5.35
N GLY A 630 11.50 11.69 5.49
CA GLY A 630 11.98 12.66 4.49
C GLY A 630 11.53 14.10 4.73
N VAL A 631 10.71 14.37 5.76
CA VAL A 631 10.50 15.74 6.25
C VAL A 631 11.81 16.30 6.81
N ILE A 632 12.19 17.49 6.34
CA ILE A 632 13.26 18.31 6.91
C ILE A 632 12.69 19.01 8.14
N TYR A 633 12.93 18.42 9.31
CA TYR A 633 12.46 18.93 10.59
C TYR A 633 13.40 19.99 11.17
N VAL A 634 12.87 21.20 11.40
CA VAL A 634 13.58 22.37 11.92
C VAL A 634 12.88 22.86 13.20
N PRO A 635 13.39 22.56 14.40
CA PRO A 635 12.80 23.06 15.64
C PRO A 635 13.16 24.53 15.86
N VAL A 636 12.20 25.33 16.31
CA VAL A 636 12.38 26.73 16.74
C VAL A 636 11.74 26.90 18.11
N GLU A 637 12.54 27.23 19.11
CA GLU A 637 12.04 27.65 20.42
C GLU A 637 11.84 29.17 20.43
N ALA A 638 10.84 29.68 21.11
CA ALA A 638 10.60 31.10 21.34
C ALA A 638 9.71 31.28 22.58
N SER A 639 9.98 32.31 23.37
CA SER A 639 9.26 32.59 24.63
C SER A 639 8.08 33.52 24.41
N THR A 640 8.12 34.34 23.36
CA THR A 640 7.05 35.27 22.97
C THR A 640 6.83 35.24 21.45
N PRO A 641 5.66 35.70 20.96
CA PRO A 641 5.41 35.86 19.53
C PRO A 641 6.43 36.75 18.82
N GLU A 642 6.88 37.84 19.44
CA GLU A 642 7.88 38.75 18.88
C GLU A 642 9.23 38.05 18.69
N GLU A 643 9.66 37.27 19.69
CA GLU A 643 10.89 36.46 19.58
C GLU A 643 10.77 35.42 18.46
N LEU A 644 9.60 34.82 18.28
CA LEU A 644 9.35 33.90 17.18
C LEU A 644 9.49 34.60 15.83
N ALA A 645 8.87 35.77 15.65
CA ALA A 645 8.95 36.55 14.42
C ALA A 645 10.41 36.85 14.03
N GLU A 646 11.23 37.34 14.98
CA GLU A 646 12.65 37.60 14.75
C GLU A 646 13.43 36.35 14.33
N ARG A 647 13.12 35.19 14.93
CA ARG A 647 13.76 33.91 14.58
C ARG A 647 13.36 33.44 13.19
N LEU A 648 12.09 33.62 12.82
CA LEU A 648 11.57 33.21 11.52
C LEU A 648 12.09 34.05 10.36
N GLN A 649 12.33 35.35 10.57
CA GLN A 649 12.94 36.23 9.55
C GLN A 649 14.30 35.73 9.05
N ARG A 650 15.04 34.96 9.87
CA ARG A 650 16.33 34.34 9.47
C ARG A 650 16.19 33.19 8.48
N PHE A 651 14.98 32.65 8.30
CA PHE A 651 14.66 31.68 7.25
C PHE A 651 14.20 32.37 5.95
N SER A 652 13.89 33.67 6.04
CA SER A 652 13.42 34.50 4.93
C SER A 652 14.57 35.19 4.18
N SER A 653 15.72 35.43 4.84
CA SER A 653 16.99 35.87 4.22
C SER A 653 17.68 34.73 3.46
#